data_AF-A0A2M9Z7C1-F1
#
_entry.id   AF-A0A2M9Z7C1-F1
#
_cell.length_a   1.000
_cell.length_b   1.000
_cell.length_c   1.000
_cell.angle_alpha   90.00
_cell.angle_beta   90.00
_cell.angle_gamma   90.00
#
_symmetry.space_group_name_H-M   'P 1'
#
loop_
_entity.id
_entity.type
_entity.pdbx_description
1 polymer ?
#
loop_
_entity_poly.entity_id
_entity_poly.type
_entity_poly.pdbx_seq_one_letter_code
_entity_poly.pdbx_strand_id
1 'polypeptide(L)'
;MDFVYPENPLHVPKDLTLPTKNHKRNLWFAVTGLIGFAIIYILTAAWFTGATIYLVSVGLESPNSNLFTFVSALASGMIAFFMIKALFFVKKGEISQEYEVTEESEPKLFKFLYRLADETGAPRPHRVFLSSRVNACVFYDLSILNFFFPSKKNLEIGLGLVNVLTISELKAVLAHEFGHFAQRSMAVGNWVYIAQQIAAHIIAKRDALDDFLKSWSYTDLRLAWVFWILRLAVWSLRATLESVFNLVLMAQHALSREMEFQADLVAVSVTGSDALVHALHKLQAADSTWDSAQNFFYRQAQENKVTANIFNVHLRTIDHMGRILNDPGYCKVAVLPETNPSEHRVFTTEIAQPPKMWATHPYNHERENNAKKVYIPAALDDRESWVVFDDPEGLKRKFVKQLLSNFPEEVNTDDQTIGKLDEEYKQEYLDSRYRGAYLGRSFVRYAEKPEDFFEHKIESISKALGELYPPNLSEDLEKFRNLERELDLLSALRDGFLVPPDGIIRFRGTELKKRELPKAIETVRQEYEQVLQTVFEHDRLCRSAHLQAAKEIGKGWPEYLSGLLEVLHYADHSRADVEDARGFLNNVYAVVTADRNVSSRELDRLVAAGTELFNALEIVYRHAERIELDKELLKRLGVDSWTAVLGKFEFVPPTRDNMNEWLKVVDSWIDATYNSLSQLRFSSLEELLLTEAKILNWTLDKKSKPEPASGRSFVVKDYPKITPGKERQLQKRLGLWDRFQTADGLVPGILRFSISSAIIGGILYSTIYWILIL
;
A
#
# COMPACT_ATOMS: atom_id res chain seq x y z
N MET A 1 41.19 8.80 5.18
CA MET A 1 40.44 8.63 3.93
C MET A 1 39.81 9.97 3.60
N ASP A 2 40.01 10.44 2.38
CA ASP A 2 39.59 11.77 1.93
C ASP A 2 38.06 11.91 1.90
N PHE A 3 37.58 13.13 2.17
CA PHE A 3 36.16 13.47 2.09
C PHE A 3 35.66 13.28 0.65
N VAL A 4 34.66 12.43 0.48
CA VAL A 4 34.09 12.10 -0.83
C VAL A 4 32.79 12.88 -1.04
N TYR A 5 32.70 13.60 -2.15
CA TYR A 5 31.51 14.32 -2.56
C TYR A 5 31.43 14.34 -4.10
N PRO A 6 30.38 13.80 -4.74
CA PRO A 6 30.22 13.83 -6.19
C PRO A 6 30.21 15.26 -6.72
N GLU A 7 30.85 15.49 -7.87
CA GLU A 7 30.89 16.80 -8.50
C GLU A 7 29.49 17.29 -8.92
N ASN A 8 29.33 18.61 -9.02
CA ASN A 8 28.08 19.20 -9.50
C ASN A 8 28.07 19.22 -11.03
N PRO A 9 26.90 19.14 -11.66
CA PRO A 9 26.78 19.35 -13.10
C PRO A 9 27.29 20.73 -13.50
N LEU A 10 27.88 20.80 -14.69
CA LEU A 10 28.30 22.07 -15.30
C LEU A 10 27.11 22.72 -16.02
N HIS A 11 27.12 24.05 -16.13
CA HIS A 11 26.15 24.83 -16.93
C HIS A 11 24.67 24.73 -16.52
N VAL A 12 24.38 24.64 -15.22
CA VAL A 12 23.00 24.64 -14.69
C VAL A 12 22.31 25.99 -14.93
N PRO A 13 21.11 26.03 -15.55
CA PRO A 13 20.34 27.27 -15.72
C PRO A 13 19.96 27.89 -14.36
N LYS A 14 20.16 29.20 -14.21
CA LYS A 14 19.89 29.92 -12.94
C LYS A 14 18.40 29.93 -12.55
N ASP A 15 17.52 29.73 -13.52
CA ASP A 15 16.07 29.72 -13.37
C ASP A 15 15.46 28.32 -13.21
N LEU A 16 16.29 27.26 -13.28
CA LEU A 16 15.82 25.87 -13.23
C LEU A 16 14.98 25.56 -11.98
N THR A 17 15.40 26.06 -10.82
CA THR A 17 14.78 25.76 -9.52
C THR A 17 13.69 26.77 -9.11
N LEU A 18 13.39 27.75 -9.98
CA LEU A 18 12.39 28.77 -9.67
C LEU A 18 10.97 28.18 -9.68
N PRO A 19 10.11 28.55 -8.69
CA PRO A 19 8.75 28.04 -8.64
C PRO A 19 7.92 28.39 -9.88
N THR A 20 7.22 27.39 -10.42
CA THR A 20 6.34 27.53 -11.58
C THR A 20 5.15 28.46 -11.28
N LYS A 21 4.46 28.93 -12.33
CA LYS A 21 3.19 29.67 -12.16
C LYS A 21 2.13 28.83 -11.45
N ASN A 22 2.09 27.51 -11.71
CA ASN A 22 1.16 26.60 -11.07
C ASN A 22 1.44 26.45 -9.57
N HIS A 23 2.71 26.30 -9.18
CA HIS A 23 3.13 26.29 -7.79
C HIS A 23 2.64 27.52 -7.03
N LYS A 24 2.91 28.73 -7.57
CA LYS A 24 2.48 29.99 -6.94
C LYS A 24 0.96 30.08 -6.81
N ARG A 25 0.22 29.65 -7.83
CA ARG A 25 -1.24 29.65 -7.82
C ARG A 25 -1.80 28.67 -6.78
N ASN A 26 -1.32 27.43 -6.77
CA ASN A 26 -1.79 26.40 -5.83
C ASN A 26 -1.43 26.76 -4.38
N LEU A 27 -0.26 27.38 -4.17
CA LEU A 27 0.14 27.93 -2.88
C LEU A 27 -0.84 29.00 -2.41
N TRP A 28 -1.19 29.94 -3.28
CA TRP A 28 -2.15 30.99 -2.95
C TRP A 28 -3.53 30.42 -2.63
N PHE A 29 -4.01 29.43 -3.38
CA PHE A 29 -5.27 28.74 -3.09
C PHE A 29 -5.23 27.98 -1.76
N ALA A 30 -4.15 27.28 -1.45
CA ALA A 30 -4.01 26.56 -0.19
C ALA A 30 -4.00 27.52 1.01
N VAL A 31 -3.22 28.61 0.93
CA VAL A 31 -3.13 29.62 2.00
C VAL A 31 -4.45 30.37 2.18
N THR A 32 -5.06 30.86 1.10
CA THR A 32 -6.34 31.58 1.18
C THR A 32 -7.48 30.68 1.64
N GLY A 33 -7.51 29.42 1.18
CA GLY A 33 -8.45 28.41 1.64
C GLY A 33 -8.30 28.12 3.13
N LEU A 34 -7.07 27.94 3.62
CA LEU A 34 -6.79 27.70 5.03
C LEU A 34 -7.17 28.89 5.92
N ILE A 35 -6.79 30.11 5.53
CA ILE A 35 -7.17 31.34 6.25
C ILE A 35 -8.69 31.51 6.25
N GLY A 36 -9.34 31.30 5.09
CA GLY A 36 -10.80 31.35 4.98
C GLY A 36 -11.49 30.35 5.90
N PHE A 37 -11.00 29.11 5.95
CA PHE A 37 -11.48 28.09 6.86
C PHE A 37 -11.31 28.51 8.33
N ALA A 38 -10.13 28.99 8.72
CA ALA A 38 -9.85 29.45 10.09
C ALA A 38 -10.76 30.62 10.50
N ILE A 39 -11.00 31.59 9.61
CA ILE A 39 -11.90 32.72 9.86
C ILE A 39 -13.33 32.22 10.05
N ILE A 40 -13.87 31.41 9.13
CA ILE A 40 -15.23 30.87 9.23
C ILE A 40 -15.39 30.09 10.52
N TYR A 41 -14.39 29.29 10.87
CA TYR A 41 -14.36 28.48 12.08
C TYR A 41 -14.43 29.34 13.35
N ILE A 42 -13.51 30.31 13.49
CA ILE A 42 -13.42 31.19 14.65
C ILE A 42 -14.67 32.06 14.79
N LEU A 43 -15.17 32.64 13.68
CA LEU A 43 -16.37 33.46 13.69
C LEU A 43 -17.60 32.67 14.13
N THR A 44 -17.73 31.42 13.65
CA THR A 44 -18.85 30.55 14.01
C THR A 44 -18.77 30.15 15.49
N ALA A 45 -17.57 29.79 15.98
CA ALA A 45 -17.35 29.49 17.40
C ALA A 45 -17.63 30.70 18.30
N ALA A 46 -17.14 31.89 17.91
CA ALA A 46 -17.37 33.13 18.63
C ALA A 46 -18.85 33.52 18.64
N TRP A 47 -19.56 33.35 17.51
CA TRP A 47 -20.99 33.60 17.40
C TRP A 47 -21.79 32.76 18.39
N PHE A 48 -21.62 31.43 18.37
CA PHE A 48 -22.37 30.55 19.27
C PHE A 48 -22.00 30.76 20.73
N THR A 49 -20.73 31.07 21.02
CA THR A 49 -20.30 31.41 22.39
C THR A 49 -20.97 32.70 22.88
N GLY A 50 -20.96 33.75 22.06
CA GLY A 50 -21.62 35.01 22.37
C GLY A 50 -23.14 34.86 22.53
N ALA A 51 -23.77 34.10 21.63
CA ALA A 51 -25.20 33.79 21.70
C ALA A 51 -25.55 33.04 23.00
N THR A 52 -24.74 32.08 23.42
CA THR A 52 -24.93 31.40 24.71
C THR A 52 -24.85 32.36 25.89
N ILE A 53 -23.82 33.21 25.94
CA ILE A 53 -23.65 34.18 27.03
C ILE A 53 -24.86 35.12 27.11
N TYR A 54 -25.27 35.68 25.97
CA TYR A 54 -26.42 36.58 25.89
C TYR A 54 -27.74 35.92 26.30
N LEU A 55 -28.04 34.72 25.77
CA LEU A 55 -29.29 34.04 26.06
C LEU A 55 -29.37 33.58 27.53
N VAL A 56 -28.24 33.21 28.14
CA VAL A 56 -28.17 32.91 29.58
C VAL A 56 -28.39 34.19 30.40
N SER A 57 -27.76 35.31 30.06
CA SER A 57 -27.94 36.56 30.81
C SER A 57 -29.39 37.04 30.75
N VAL A 58 -30.00 37.07 29.57
CA VAL A 58 -31.42 37.43 29.39
C VAL A 58 -32.35 36.46 30.12
N GLY A 59 -32.05 35.16 30.08
CA GLY A 59 -32.83 34.14 30.78
C GLY A 59 -32.81 34.29 32.31
N LEU A 60 -31.71 34.80 32.88
CA LEU A 60 -31.57 35.01 34.32
C LEU A 60 -32.12 36.36 34.81
N GLU A 61 -32.08 37.40 33.98
CA GLU A 61 -32.47 38.76 34.35
C GLU A 61 -33.93 39.10 34.03
N SER A 62 -34.55 38.43 33.04
CA SER A 62 -35.88 38.82 32.54
C SER A 62 -37.02 38.01 33.17
N PRO A 63 -38.05 38.63 33.79
CA PRO A 63 -39.21 37.93 34.38
C PRO A 63 -40.07 37.16 33.37
N ASN A 64 -39.92 37.47 32.07
CA ASN A 64 -40.63 36.83 30.95
C ASN A 64 -39.79 35.74 30.27
N SER A 65 -38.74 35.24 30.93
CA SER A 65 -37.90 34.16 30.39
C SER A 65 -38.74 32.90 30.16
N ASN A 66 -38.92 32.51 28.90
CA ASN A 66 -39.61 31.28 28.54
C ASN A 66 -38.63 30.11 28.46
N LEU A 67 -39.13 28.88 28.63
CA LEU A 67 -38.36 27.63 28.50
C LEU A 67 -37.54 27.59 27.19
N PHE A 68 -38.05 28.21 26.13
CA PHE A 68 -37.41 28.30 24.82
C PHE A 68 -36.06 29.06 24.84
N THR A 69 -35.91 30.10 25.67
CA THR A 69 -34.66 30.85 25.82
C THR A 69 -33.56 29.96 26.41
N PHE A 70 -33.89 29.18 27.45
CA PHE A 70 -32.95 28.23 28.07
C PHE A 70 -32.60 27.08 27.14
N VAL A 71 -33.56 26.55 26.37
CA VAL A 71 -33.30 25.51 25.36
C VAL A 71 -32.38 26.03 24.26
N SER A 72 -32.58 27.26 23.78
CA SER A 72 -31.74 27.89 22.76
C SER A 72 -30.33 28.21 23.27
N ALA A 73 -30.22 28.64 24.53
CA ALA A 73 -28.94 28.84 25.20
C ALA A 73 -28.15 27.53 25.34
N LEU A 74 -28.82 26.45 25.75
CA LEU A 74 -28.23 25.12 25.86
C LEU A 74 -27.78 24.59 24.50
N ALA A 75 -28.61 24.70 23.46
CA ALA A 75 -28.28 24.28 22.10
C ALA A 75 -27.05 25.04 21.56
N SER A 76 -27.04 26.37 21.71
CA SER A 76 -25.89 27.20 21.31
C SER A 76 -24.64 26.85 22.11
N GLY A 77 -24.80 26.58 23.42
CA GLY A 77 -23.69 26.25 24.32
C GLY A 77 -23.06 24.90 23.98
N MET A 78 -23.88 23.91 23.60
CA MET A 78 -23.41 22.61 23.13
C MET A 78 -22.60 22.72 21.83
N ILE A 79 -23.06 23.55 20.88
CA ILE A 79 -22.33 23.81 19.63
C ILE A 79 -21.01 24.56 19.91
N ALA A 80 -21.05 25.59 20.78
CA ALA A 80 -19.87 26.34 21.18
C ALA A 80 -18.83 25.43 21.87
N PHE A 81 -19.25 24.62 22.84
CA PHE A 81 -18.39 23.66 23.51
C PHE A 81 -17.77 22.66 22.52
N PHE A 82 -18.57 22.14 21.59
CA PHE A 82 -18.12 21.19 20.57
C PHE A 82 -17.02 21.79 19.66
N MET A 83 -17.20 23.04 19.24
CA MET A 83 -16.19 23.80 18.48
C MET A 83 -14.94 24.03 19.32
N ILE A 84 -15.07 24.61 20.52
CA ILE A 84 -13.93 25.00 21.35
C ILE A 84 -13.09 23.78 21.78
N LYS A 85 -13.74 22.66 22.16
CA LYS A 85 -13.06 21.43 22.58
C LYS A 85 -12.04 20.97 21.53
N ALA A 86 -12.37 21.04 20.24
CA ALA A 86 -11.50 20.54 19.17
C ALA A 86 -10.16 21.28 19.06
N LEU A 87 -10.06 22.53 19.54
CA LEU A 87 -8.82 23.31 19.54
C LEU A 87 -7.77 22.78 20.52
N PHE A 88 -8.16 21.97 21.52
CA PHE A 88 -7.26 21.49 22.58
C PHE A 88 -6.76 20.04 22.39
N PHE A 89 -7.24 19.31 21.38
CA PHE A 89 -6.94 17.88 21.17
C PHE A 89 -5.94 17.58 20.03
N VAL A 90 -4.86 18.35 19.93
CA VAL A 90 -3.79 18.09 18.94
C VAL A 90 -2.83 17.03 19.49
N LYS A 91 -2.75 15.87 18.83
CA LYS A 91 -1.80 14.81 19.21
C LYS A 91 -0.39 15.24 18.83
N LYS A 92 0.56 15.04 19.74
CA LYS A 92 1.98 15.06 19.39
C LYS A 92 2.29 13.80 18.59
N GLY A 93 2.97 13.95 17.45
CA GLY A 93 3.51 12.79 16.75
C GLY A 93 4.54 12.11 17.63
N GLU A 94 4.36 10.81 17.89
CA GLU A 94 5.40 9.98 18.49
C GLU A 94 6.09 9.22 17.37
N ILE A 95 7.41 9.35 17.27
CA ILE A 95 8.25 8.56 16.39
C ILE A 95 9.14 7.72 17.31
N SER A 96 8.88 6.41 17.37
CA SER A 96 9.39 5.54 18.43
C SER A 96 10.61 4.68 18.06
N GLN A 97 11.17 4.82 16.83
CA GLN A 97 12.18 3.87 16.32
C GLN A 97 13.38 4.50 15.59
N GLU A 98 13.69 5.78 15.80
CA GLU A 98 14.78 6.47 15.09
C GLU A 98 16.04 6.66 15.96
N TYR A 99 17.23 6.50 15.36
CA TYR A 99 18.52 6.77 16.00
C TYR A 99 19.06 8.15 15.60
N GLU A 100 19.13 9.09 16.54
CA GLU A 100 19.72 10.40 16.27
C GLU A 100 21.25 10.33 16.18
N VAL A 101 21.81 10.97 15.16
CA VAL A 101 23.25 11.21 15.00
C VAL A 101 23.58 12.69 15.13
N THR A 102 24.75 12.99 15.67
CA THR A 102 25.29 14.35 15.84
C THR A 102 26.55 14.57 15.01
N GLU A 103 26.92 15.84 14.81
CA GLU A 103 28.14 16.24 14.09
C GLU A 103 29.41 15.65 14.74
N GLU A 104 29.43 15.48 16.06
CA GLU A 104 30.55 14.85 16.76
C GLU A 104 30.63 13.35 16.49
N SER A 105 29.49 12.69 16.28
CA SER A 105 29.42 11.24 16.03
C SER A 105 29.71 10.86 14.58
N GLU A 106 29.26 11.66 13.62
CA GLU A 106 29.37 11.41 12.16
C GLU A 106 29.79 12.69 11.40
N PRO A 107 31.00 13.24 11.65
CA PRO A 107 31.44 14.50 11.05
C PRO A 107 31.47 14.49 9.50
N LYS A 108 31.75 13.35 8.85
CA LYS A 108 31.72 13.24 7.38
C LYS A 108 30.31 13.42 6.83
N LEU A 109 29.32 12.80 7.48
CA LEU A 109 27.91 12.91 7.10
C LEU A 109 27.47 14.37 7.22
N PHE A 110 27.74 15.01 8.36
CA PHE A 110 27.37 16.42 8.55
C PHE A 110 28.10 17.35 7.58
N LYS A 111 29.37 17.11 7.28
CA LYS A 111 30.08 17.85 6.23
C LYS A 111 29.46 17.67 4.85
N PHE A 112 29.02 16.46 4.51
CA PHE A 112 28.29 16.17 3.28
C PHE A 112 26.95 16.92 3.23
N LEU A 113 26.16 16.83 4.30
CA LEU A 113 24.85 17.47 4.44
C LEU A 113 24.95 19.01 4.42
N TYR A 114 25.95 19.59 5.08
CA TYR A 114 26.15 21.04 5.12
C TYR A 114 26.57 21.58 3.77
N ARG A 115 27.47 20.89 3.07
CA ARG A 115 27.83 21.24 1.70
C ARG A 115 26.60 21.18 0.78
N LEU A 116 25.80 20.12 0.89
CA LEU A 116 24.58 19.99 0.12
C LEU A 116 23.55 21.09 0.45
N ALA A 117 23.42 21.46 1.73
CA ALA A 117 22.57 22.57 2.17
C ALA A 117 23.02 23.90 1.54
N ASP A 118 24.33 24.16 1.56
CA ASP A 118 24.93 25.38 1.01
C ASP A 118 24.75 25.43 -0.52
N GLU A 119 24.89 24.30 -1.22
CA GLU A 119 24.71 24.21 -2.68
C GLU A 119 23.25 24.31 -3.14
N THR A 120 22.31 23.78 -2.34
CA THR A 120 20.86 23.85 -2.63
C THR A 120 20.20 25.14 -2.11
N GLY A 121 20.91 25.94 -1.31
CA GLY A 121 20.38 27.13 -0.65
C GLY A 121 19.38 26.82 0.47
N ALA A 122 19.38 25.60 0.97
CA ALA A 122 18.51 25.14 2.05
C ALA A 122 19.10 25.42 3.44
N PRO A 123 18.27 25.61 4.48
CA PRO A 123 18.74 25.62 5.85
C PRO A 123 19.33 24.26 6.23
N ARG A 124 20.36 24.27 7.08
CA ARG A 124 20.97 23.06 7.63
C ARG A 124 19.96 22.28 8.50
N PRO A 125 20.03 20.94 8.52
CA PRO A 125 19.15 20.13 9.35
C PRO A 125 19.38 20.41 10.84
N HIS A 126 18.29 20.46 11.60
CA HIS A 126 18.37 20.67 13.04
C HIS A 126 18.84 19.41 13.78
N ARG A 127 18.23 18.27 13.44
CA ARG A 127 18.55 16.93 13.94
C ARG A 127 18.54 15.97 12.76
N VAL A 128 19.41 14.97 12.80
CA VAL A 128 19.53 13.94 11.77
C VAL A 128 19.29 12.59 12.42
N PHE A 129 18.40 11.82 11.84
CA PHE A 129 17.97 10.52 12.33
C PHE A 129 18.26 9.43 11.30
N LEU A 130 18.61 8.25 11.78
CA LEU A 130 18.82 7.06 10.99
C LEU A 130 17.72 6.03 11.30
N SER A 131 17.19 5.38 10.27
CA SER A 131 16.11 4.40 10.39
C SER A 131 16.36 3.14 9.55
N SER A 132 15.47 2.13 9.67
CA SER A 132 15.52 0.92 8.83
C SER A 132 15.00 1.11 7.42
N ARG A 133 14.36 2.24 7.10
CA ARG A 133 13.55 2.33 5.88
C ARG A 133 14.40 2.37 4.61
N VAL A 134 13.81 1.99 3.49
CA VAL A 134 14.34 2.29 2.14
C VAL A 134 13.81 3.66 1.69
N ASN A 135 13.98 4.67 2.55
CA ASN A 135 13.46 6.02 2.30
C ASN A 135 14.24 7.09 3.08
N ALA A 136 14.25 8.32 2.57
CA ALA A 136 14.71 9.51 3.28
C ALA A 136 13.53 10.48 3.38
N CYS A 137 13.38 11.19 4.49
CA CYS A 137 12.30 12.17 4.60
C CYS A 137 12.64 13.37 5.48
N VAL A 138 12.00 14.49 5.19
CA VAL A 138 12.00 15.68 6.05
C VAL A 138 10.78 15.67 6.97
N PHE A 139 11.01 15.78 8.28
CA PHE A 139 9.93 15.90 9.25
C PHE A 139 10.17 17.02 10.27
N TYR A 140 9.17 17.29 11.10
CA TYR A 140 9.14 18.40 12.05
C TYR A 140 8.52 17.96 13.37
N ASP A 141 8.95 18.59 14.47
CA ASP A 141 8.25 18.46 15.75
C ASP A 141 6.91 19.21 15.67
N LEU A 142 5.80 18.48 15.68
CA LEU A 142 4.46 19.05 15.57
C LEU A 142 4.03 19.69 16.90
N SER A 143 3.69 20.98 16.87
CA SER A 143 3.11 21.73 17.98
C SER A 143 2.14 22.79 17.47
N ILE A 144 1.11 23.12 18.25
CA ILE A 144 0.17 24.23 17.97
C ILE A 144 0.94 25.56 17.87
N LEU A 145 2.06 25.69 18.61
CA LEU A 145 2.93 26.85 18.54
C LEU A 145 3.56 27.06 17.15
N ASN A 146 3.60 26.00 16.31
CA ASN A 146 4.12 26.10 14.95
C ASN A 146 3.21 26.89 13.99
N PHE A 147 1.99 27.24 14.44
CA PHE A 147 1.16 28.21 13.73
C PHE A 147 1.73 29.63 13.81
N PHE A 148 2.44 29.94 14.91
CA PHE A 148 3.01 31.26 15.18
C PHE A 148 4.53 31.33 14.99
N PHE A 149 5.23 30.19 15.12
CA PHE A 149 6.68 30.10 14.97
C PHE A 149 7.08 29.02 13.95
N PRO A 150 8.12 29.23 13.13
CA PRO A 150 8.58 28.20 12.19
C PRO A 150 9.13 26.99 12.94
N SER A 151 8.69 25.79 12.57
CA SER A 151 9.22 24.54 13.11
C SER A 151 10.62 24.26 12.57
N LYS A 152 11.47 23.67 13.42
CA LYS A 152 12.79 23.19 13.02
C LYS A 152 12.64 21.93 12.17
N LYS A 153 13.45 21.83 11.11
CA LYS A 153 13.43 20.72 10.15
C LYS A 153 14.41 19.63 10.57
N ASN A 154 13.92 18.42 10.74
CA ASN A 154 14.70 17.23 11.00
C ASN A 154 14.80 16.41 9.70
N LEU A 155 15.88 15.65 9.56
CA LEU A 155 16.14 14.79 8.41
C LEU A 155 16.23 13.34 8.87
N GLU A 156 15.44 12.45 8.27
CA GLU A 156 15.56 11.00 8.39
C GLU A 156 16.30 10.44 7.18
N ILE A 157 17.31 9.60 7.42
CA ILE A 157 18.03 8.85 6.38
C ILE A 157 17.90 7.35 6.70
N GLY A 158 17.10 6.65 5.90
CA GLY A 158 16.94 5.21 6.04
C GLY A 158 18.17 4.45 5.59
N LEU A 159 18.72 3.57 6.43
CA LEU A 159 19.94 2.82 6.10
C LEU A 159 19.70 1.73 5.03
N GLY A 160 18.45 1.30 4.84
CA GLY A 160 18.07 0.40 3.75
C GLY A 160 18.31 1.01 2.36
N LEU A 161 18.13 2.34 2.21
CA LEU A 161 18.43 3.04 0.96
C LEU A 161 19.93 3.23 0.74
N VAL A 162 20.67 3.57 1.80
CA VAL A 162 22.14 3.75 1.77
C VAL A 162 22.81 2.46 1.31
N ASN A 163 22.22 1.32 1.65
CA ASN A 163 22.76 0.02 1.30
C ASN A 163 22.73 -0.30 -0.20
N VAL A 164 21.84 0.33 -0.97
CA VAL A 164 21.64 0.00 -2.40
C VAL A 164 22.11 1.12 -3.33
N LEU A 165 21.99 2.38 -2.89
CA LEU A 165 22.32 3.53 -3.73
C LEU A 165 23.83 3.76 -3.84
N THR A 166 24.26 4.28 -4.99
CA THR A 166 25.58 4.90 -5.14
C THR A 166 25.60 6.28 -4.50
N ILE A 167 26.78 6.84 -4.24
CA ILE A 167 26.89 8.16 -3.60
C ILE A 167 26.24 9.28 -4.44
N SER A 168 26.21 9.17 -5.77
CA SER A 168 25.52 10.15 -6.64
C SER A 168 24.00 10.05 -6.54
N GLU A 169 23.48 8.83 -6.45
CA GLU A 169 22.06 8.56 -6.26
C GLU A 169 21.61 8.99 -4.85
N LEU A 170 22.40 8.70 -3.81
CA LEU A 170 22.16 9.21 -2.46
C LEU A 170 22.19 10.75 -2.42
N LYS A 171 23.18 11.37 -3.08
CA LYS A 171 23.23 12.83 -3.21
C LYS A 171 21.96 13.37 -3.87
N ALA A 172 21.43 12.70 -4.89
CA ALA A 172 20.21 13.13 -5.58
C ALA A 172 18.97 13.01 -4.69
N VAL A 173 18.82 11.89 -3.97
CA VAL A 173 17.72 11.69 -3.01
C VAL A 173 17.79 12.71 -1.88
N LEU A 174 18.96 12.91 -1.28
CA LEU A 174 19.12 13.93 -0.24
C LEU A 174 18.90 15.33 -0.83
N ALA A 175 19.39 15.64 -2.03
CA ALA A 175 19.18 16.94 -2.65
C ALA A 175 17.69 17.23 -2.89
N HIS A 176 16.90 16.21 -3.22
CA HIS A 176 15.44 16.30 -3.30
C HIS A 176 14.84 16.66 -1.93
N GLU A 177 15.23 15.96 -0.86
CA GLU A 177 14.80 16.31 0.50
C GLU A 177 15.20 17.74 0.87
N PHE A 178 16.42 18.18 0.53
CA PHE A 178 16.87 19.55 0.73
C PHE A 178 16.11 20.56 -0.13
N GLY A 179 15.56 20.15 -1.27
CA GLY A 179 14.56 20.90 -2.03
C GLY A 179 13.35 21.27 -1.16
N HIS A 180 12.83 20.32 -0.37
CA HIS A 180 11.80 20.61 0.63
C HIS A 180 12.31 21.49 1.78
N PHE A 181 13.60 21.42 2.15
CA PHE A 181 14.21 22.35 3.11
C PHE A 181 14.18 23.81 2.62
N ALA A 182 14.51 24.06 1.35
CA ALA A 182 14.55 25.41 0.79
C ALA A 182 13.14 26.00 0.55
N GLN A 183 12.14 25.15 0.32
CA GLN A 183 10.78 25.59 0.02
C GLN A 183 10.05 26.16 1.24
N ARG A 184 9.65 27.44 1.17
CA ARG A 184 8.78 28.09 2.17
C ARG A 184 7.36 27.51 2.19
N SER A 185 6.91 26.93 1.08
CA SER A 185 5.59 26.31 0.94
C SER A 185 5.36 25.14 1.90
N MET A 186 6.42 24.50 2.41
CA MET A 186 6.32 23.42 3.39
C MET A 186 5.58 23.82 4.68
N ALA A 187 5.68 25.10 5.09
CA ALA A 187 4.94 25.59 6.26
C ALA A 187 3.41 25.45 6.08
N VAL A 188 2.92 25.60 4.85
CA VAL A 188 1.50 25.44 4.52
C VAL A 188 1.05 24.00 4.72
N GLY A 189 1.88 23.01 4.37
CA GLY A 189 1.61 21.60 4.65
C GLY A 189 1.41 21.34 6.15
N ASN A 190 2.30 21.88 6.99
CA ASN A 190 2.19 21.76 8.45
C ASN A 190 0.91 22.41 9.00
N TRP A 191 0.55 23.61 8.53
CA TRP A 191 -0.67 24.27 8.99
C TRP A 191 -1.93 23.53 8.52
N VAL A 192 -1.94 22.99 7.30
CA VAL A 192 -3.04 22.15 6.81
C VAL A 192 -3.14 20.86 7.62
N TYR A 193 -2.03 20.24 8.01
CA TYR A 193 -2.04 19.05 8.87
C TYR A 193 -2.64 19.34 10.25
N ILE A 194 -2.29 20.46 10.88
CA ILE A 194 -2.91 20.88 12.15
C ILE A 194 -4.41 21.13 11.96
N ALA A 195 -4.80 21.84 10.90
CA ALA A 195 -6.21 22.06 10.58
C ALA A 195 -6.95 20.75 10.27
N GLN A 196 -6.28 19.77 9.67
CA GLN A 196 -6.81 18.42 9.44
C GLN A 196 -7.02 17.68 10.75
N GLN A 197 -6.12 17.78 11.73
CA GLN A 197 -6.35 17.19 13.05
C GLN A 197 -7.55 17.82 13.76
N ILE A 198 -7.68 19.15 13.70
CA ILE A 198 -8.84 19.86 14.25
C ILE A 198 -10.12 19.41 13.53
N ALA A 199 -10.13 19.44 12.19
CA ALA A 199 -11.26 19.01 11.38
C ALA A 199 -11.61 17.54 11.64
N ALA A 200 -10.62 16.64 11.72
CA ALA A 200 -10.84 15.23 12.02
C ALA A 200 -11.41 15.01 13.42
N HIS A 201 -10.98 15.78 14.44
CA HIS A 201 -11.57 15.67 15.78
C HIS A 201 -13.05 16.10 15.79
N ILE A 202 -13.40 17.09 14.96
CA ILE A 202 -14.77 17.60 14.82
C ILE A 202 -15.63 16.66 13.97
N ILE A 203 -15.06 16.09 12.91
CA ILE A 203 -15.82 15.32 11.91
C ILE A 203 -15.86 13.84 12.28
N ALA A 204 -14.77 13.26 12.80
CA ALA A 204 -14.56 11.82 12.88
C ALA A 204 -14.91 11.16 14.21
N LYS A 205 -14.90 11.88 15.34
CA LYS A 205 -15.18 11.27 16.63
C LYS A 205 -16.68 11.37 16.95
N ARG A 206 -17.37 10.22 16.94
CA ARG A 206 -18.64 10.08 17.68
C ARG A 206 -18.30 10.32 19.15
N ASP A 207 -18.61 11.52 19.60
CA ASP A 207 -18.30 11.96 20.94
C ASP A 207 -19.46 11.67 21.88
N ALA A 208 -19.23 11.73 23.19
CA ALA A 208 -20.26 11.60 24.22
C ALA A 208 -21.49 12.52 23.99
N LEU A 209 -21.31 13.61 23.25
CA LEU A 209 -22.38 14.50 22.80
C LEU A 209 -23.33 13.80 21.81
N ASP A 210 -22.82 13.04 20.84
CA ASP A 210 -23.65 12.32 19.86
C ASP A 210 -24.46 11.20 20.54
N ASP A 211 -23.84 10.49 21.48
CA ASP A 211 -24.50 9.45 22.27
C ASP A 211 -25.57 10.05 23.21
N PHE A 212 -25.27 11.19 23.83
CA PHE A 212 -26.23 11.96 24.61
C PHE A 212 -27.41 12.40 23.74
N LEU A 213 -27.18 13.08 22.61
CA LEU A 213 -28.25 13.52 21.71
C LEU A 213 -29.09 12.36 21.20
N LYS A 214 -28.47 11.22 20.90
CA LYS A 214 -29.16 10.02 20.44
C LYS A 214 -30.03 9.43 21.56
N SER A 215 -29.49 9.27 22.77
CA SER A 215 -30.23 8.73 23.92
C SER A 215 -31.50 9.54 24.21
N TRP A 216 -31.39 10.87 24.26
CA TRP A 216 -32.50 11.77 24.54
C TRP A 216 -33.49 11.95 23.37
N SER A 217 -33.10 11.57 22.15
CA SER A 217 -34.01 11.55 20.99
C SER A 217 -35.07 10.46 21.06
N TYR A 218 -34.94 9.47 21.95
CA TYR A 218 -35.82 8.30 22.04
C TYR A 218 -36.56 8.15 23.38
N THR A 219 -36.37 9.06 24.34
CA THR A 219 -36.95 8.96 25.70
C THR A 219 -38.37 9.52 25.82
N ASP A 220 -38.66 10.69 25.23
CA ASP A 220 -40.00 11.31 25.26
C ASP A 220 -40.28 12.06 23.95
N LEU A 221 -41.39 11.76 23.27
CA LEU A 221 -41.80 12.42 22.02
C LEU A 221 -41.94 13.95 22.14
N ARG A 222 -42.27 14.46 23.34
CA ARG A 222 -42.48 15.90 23.57
C ARG A 222 -41.18 16.71 23.53
N LEU A 223 -40.05 16.07 23.84
CA LEU A 223 -38.71 16.67 23.84
C LEU A 223 -37.85 16.19 22.66
N ALA A 224 -38.17 15.04 22.08
CA ALA A 224 -37.42 14.41 20.99
C ALA A 224 -37.19 15.35 19.79
N TRP A 225 -38.18 16.18 19.44
CA TRP A 225 -38.08 17.09 18.30
C TRP A 225 -36.96 18.15 18.48
N VAL A 226 -36.70 18.61 19.71
CA VAL A 226 -35.60 19.54 20.02
C VAL A 226 -34.25 18.87 19.75
N PHE A 227 -34.10 17.62 20.21
CA PHE A 227 -32.89 16.84 20.00
C PHE A 227 -32.70 16.43 18.53
N TRP A 228 -33.78 16.20 17.76
CA TRP A 228 -33.69 15.98 16.32
C TRP A 228 -33.20 17.22 15.57
N ILE A 229 -33.70 18.40 15.92
CA ILE A 229 -33.22 19.67 15.35
C ILE A 229 -31.75 19.89 15.70
N LEU A 230 -31.34 19.63 16.95
CA LEU A 230 -29.95 19.78 17.37
C LEU A 230 -29.02 18.78 16.66
N ARG A 231 -29.46 17.53 16.44
CA ARG A 231 -28.72 16.56 15.63
C ARG A 231 -28.57 17.01 14.18
N LEU A 232 -29.63 17.56 13.59
CA LEU A 232 -29.57 18.12 12.23
C LEU A 232 -28.63 19.33 12.16
N ALA A 233 -28.63 20.20 13.17
CA ALA A 233 -27.73 21.34 13.29
C ALA A 233 -26.25 20.91 13.38
N VAL A 234 -25.94 19.93 14.23
CA VAL A 234 -24.58 19.38 14.37
C VAL A 234 -24.14 18.69 13.08
N TRP A 235 -25.02 17.89 12.45
CA TRP A 235 -24.75 17.27 11.15
C TRP A 235 -24.45 18.32 10.08
N SER A 236 -25.28 19.37 10.00
CA SER A 236 -25.15 20.46 9.04
C SER A 236 -23.84 21.22 9.26
N LEU A 237 -23.50 21.55 10.51
CA LEU A 237 -22.21 22.15 10.85
C LEU A 237 -21.02 21.30 10.40
N ARG A 238 -21.02 19.99 10.71
CA ARG A 238 -19.96 19.06 10.28
C ARG A 238 -19.87 18.98 8.76
N ALA A 239 -21.01 18.81 8.07
CA ALA A 239 -21.06 18.69 6.62
C ALA A 239 -20.55 19.95 5.91
N THR A 240 -20.89 21.14 6.39
CA THR A 240 -20.39 22.40 5.83
C THR A 240 -18.89 22.56 6.09
N LEU A 241 -18.42 22.35 7.33
CA LEU A 241 -16.99 22.44 7.66
C LEU A 241 -16.15 21.43 6.86
N GLU A 242 -16.61 20.19 6.74
CA GLU A 242 -15.97 19.14 5.94
C GLU A 242 -15.90 19.54 4.46
N SER A 243 -16.99 20.07 3.89
CA SER A 243 -17.03 20.49 2.49
C SER A 243 -16.05 21.64 2.21
N VAL A 244 -16.00 22.65 3.09
CA VAL A 244 -15.05 23.76 2.97
C VAL A 244 -13.62 23.26 3.14
N PHE A 245 -13.38 22.37 4.10
CA PHE A 245 -12.05 21.82 4.35
C PHE A 245 -11.55 20.93 3.21
N ASN A 246 -12.43 20.16 2.58
CA ASN A 246 -12.09 19.35 1.40
C ASN A 246 -11.57 20.20 0.23
N LEU A 247 -12.04 21.45 0.07
CA LEU A 247 -11.47 22.38 -0.91
C LEU A 247 -10.03 22.77 -0.57
N VAL A 248 -9.73 22.96 0.72
CA VAL A 248 -8.36 23.23 1.20
C VAL A 248 -7.46 22.03 0.94
N LEU A 249 -7.93 20.80 1.22
CA LEU A 249 -7.20 19.57 0.95
C LEU A 249 -6.92 19.39 -0.55
N MET A 250 -7.89 19.67 -1.43
CA MET A 250 -7.66 19.61 -2.88
C MET A 250 -6.55 20.57 -3.32
N ALA A 251 -6.54 21.80 -2.81
CA ALA A 251 -5.50 22.78 -3.09
C ALA A 251 -4.13 22.36 -2.51
N GLN A 252 -4.13 21.80 -1.30
CA GLN A 252 -2.92 21.31 -0.64
C GLN A 252 -2.30 20.11 -1.37
N HIS A 253 -3.09 19.12 -1.79
CA HIS A 253 -2.58 18.01 -2.61
C HIS A 253 -2.02 18.50 -3.95
N ALA A 254 -2.67 19.48 -4.59
CA ALA A 254 -2.16 20.08 -5.82
C ALA A 254 -0.86 20.88 -5.61
N LEU A 255 -0.71 21.56 -4.47
CA LEU A 255 0.54 22.20 -4.07
C LEU A 255 1.63 21.16 -3.80
N SER A 256 1.31 20.08 -3.08
CA SER A 256 2.25 19.01 -2.73
C SER A 256 2.93 18.43 -3.97
N ARG A 257 2.18 18.16 -5.04
CA ARG A 257 2.77 17.68 -6.30
C ARG A 257 3.73 18.68 -6.95
N GLU A 258 3.40 19.97 -6.94
CA GLU A 258 4.29 21.00 -7.49
C GLU A 258 5.57 21.15 -6.64
N MET A 259 5.46 20.96 -5.31
CA MET A 259 6.61 20.94 -4.41
C MET A 259 7.56 19.79 -4.72
N GLU A 260 7.04 18.60 -5.04
CA GLU A 260 7.82 17.42 -5.44
C GLU A 260 8.56 17.65 -6.76
N PHE A 261 7.88 18.17 -7.79
CA PHE A 261 8.55 18.52 -9.05
C PHE A 261 9.62 19.60 -8.86
N GLN A 262 9.38 20.57 -7.96
CA GLN A 262 10.39 21.57 -7.65
C GLN A 262 11.58 20.95 -6.88
N ALA A 263 11.33 20.02 -5.96
CA ALA A 263 12.37 19.30 -5.24
C ALA A 263 13.22 18.43 -6.19
N ASP A 264 12.60 17.78 -7.17
CA ASP A 264 13.29 17.07 -8.25
C ASP A 264 14.23 18.01 -9.03
N LEU A 265 13.78 19.21 -9.39
CA LEU A 265 14.62 20.18 -10.10
C LEU A 265 15.78 20.70 -9.23
N VAL A 266 15.60 20.80 -7.92
CA VAL A 266 16.70 21.10 -6.99
C VAL A 266 17.71 19.95 -6.98
N ALA A 267 17.28 18.70 -6.94
CA ALA A 267 18.19 17.56 -7.08
C ALA A 267 18.97 17.60 -8.40
N VAL A 268 18.26 17.77 -9.52
CA VAL A 268 18.86 17.88 -10.86
C VAL A 268 19.89 19.01 -10.93
N SER A 269 19.67 20.12 -10.23
CA SER A 269 20.61 21.25 -10.22
C SER A 269 21.97 20.94 -9.58
N VAL A 270 22.07 19.90 -8.74
CA VAL A 270 23.32 19.52 -8.04
C VAL A 270 23.82 18.12 -8.41
N THR A 271 23.00 17.28 -9.05
CA THR A 271 23.39 15.91 -9.45
C THR A 271 23.17 15.57 -10.92
N GLY A 272 22.56 16.45 -11.72
CA GLY A 272 22.16 16.15 -13.10
C GLY A 272 20.85 15.37 -13.20
N SER A 273 20.37 15.18 -14.42
CA SER A 273 19.03 14.62 -14.69
C SER A 273 18.90 13.13 -14.38
N ASP A 274 19.99 12.36 -14.45
CA ASP A 274 19.94 10.90 -14.43
C ASP A 274 20.04 10.30 -13.02
N ALA A 275 20.83 10.89 -12.12
CA ALA A 275 21.07 10.33 -10.78
C ALA A 275 19.77 10.13 -9.97
N LEU A 276 18.82 11.08 -10.06
CA LEU A 276 17.52 10.96 -9.41
C LEU A 276 16.68 9.84 -10.03
N VAL A 277 16.65 9.73 -11.35
CA VAL A 277 15.88 8.70 -12.09
C VAL A 277 16.42 7.32 -11.76
N HIS A 278 17.74 7.18 -11.72
CA HIS A 278 18.45 5.96 -11.35
C HIS A 278 18.12 5.53 -9.93
N ALA A 279 18.15 6.47 -8.97
CA ALA A 279 17.76 6.23 -7.60
C ALA A 279 16.30 5.74 -7.50
N LEU A 280 15.35 6.42 -8.16
CA LEU A 280 13.94 6.03 -8.15
C LEU A 280 13.72 4.60 -8.69
N HIS A 281 14.50 4.19 -9.69
CA HIS A 281 14.41 2.85 -10.26
C HIS A 281 14.91 1.78 -9.26
N LYS A 282 16.07 2.01 -8.65
CA LYS A 282 16.64 1.08 -7.65
C LYS A 282 15.77 0.98 -6.40
N LEU A 283 15.23 2.10 -5.92
CA LEU A 283 14.43 2.14 -4.68
C LEU A 283 13.18 1.25 -4.77
N GLN A 284 12.55 1.13 -5.94
CA GLN A 284 11.37 0.26 -6.11
C GLN A 284 11.71 -1.23 -5.88
N ALA A 285 12.83 -1.72 -6.43
CA ALA A 285 13.29 -3.08 -6.19
C ALA A 285 13.86 -3.25 -4.77
N ALA A 286 14.58 -2.25 -4.28
CA ALA A 286 15.19 -2.25 -2.95
C ALA A 286 14.15 -2.34 -1.82
N ASP A 287 13.02 -1.64 -1.93
CA ASP A 287 11.95 -1.64 -0.91
C ASP A 287 11.32 -3.04 -0.77
N SER A 288 10.90 -3.64 -1.88
CA SER A 288 10.31 -5.00 -1.88
C SER A 288 11.26 -6.09 -1.36
N THR A 289 12.55 -5.98 -1.67
CA THR A 289 13.58 -6.92 -1.20
C THR A 289 13.98 -6.65 0.24
N TRP A 290 13.88 -5.41 0.73
CA TRP A 290 14.11 -5.06 2.11
C TRP A 290 13.05 -5.66 3.04
N ASP A 291 11.77 -5.61 2.65
CA ASP A 291 10.70 -6.26 3.41
C ASP A 291 10.93 -7.78 3.52
N SER A 292 11.33 -8.42 2.43
CA SER A 292 11.69 -9.84 2.42
C SER A 292 12.88 -10.13 3.34
N ALA A 293 13.92 -9.30 3.30
CA ALA A 293 15.09 -9.42 4.16
C ALA A 293 14.77 -9.19 5.64
N GLN A 294 13.95 -8.18 5.97
CA GLN A 294 13.47 -7.92 7.34
C GLN A 294 12.66 -9.10 7.88
N ASN A 295 11.73 -9.63 7.10
CA ASN A 295 10.91 -10.77 7.52
C ASN A 295 11.76 -12.01 7.79
N PHE A 296 12.75 -12.30 6.94
CA PHE A 296 13.71 -13.37 7.19
C PHE A 296 14.55 -13.09 8.45
N PHE A 297 15.09 -11.88 8.57
CA PHE A 297 15.94 -11.47 9.69
C PHE A 297 15.23 -11.58 11.03
N TYR A 298 14.00 -11.07 11.15
CA TYR A 298 13.21 -11.16 12.39
C TYR A 298 12.81 -12.60 12.72
N ARG A 299 12.51 -13.44 11.71
CA ARG A 299 12.24 -14.87 11.94
C ARG A 299 13.46 -15.57 12.52
N GLN A 300 14.64 -15.33 11.96
CA GLN A 300 15.90 -15.85 12.53
C GLN A 300 16.17 -15.29 13.94
N ALA A 301 15.78 -14.04 14.22
CA ALA A 301 15.92 -13.42 15.54
C ALA A 301 15.05 -14.12 16.59
N GLN A 302 13.80 -14.44 16.25
CA GLN A 302 12.89 -15.19 17.12
C GLN A 302 13.42 -16.58 17.45
N GLU A 303 14.15 -17.20 16.52
CA GLU A 303 14.78 -18.52 16.73
C GLU A 303 16.14 -18.45 17.46
N ASN A 304 16.59 -17.28 17.92
CA ASN A 304 17.91 -17.01 18.52
C ASN A 304 19.10 -17.35 17.59
N LYS A 305 18.95 -17.15 16.27
CA LYS A 305 19.88 -17.59 15.21
C LYS A 305 20.38 -16.44 14.30
N VAL A 306 20.62 -15.25 14.83
CA VAL A 306 21.01 -14.07 14.02
C VAL A 306 22.50 -13.78 14.06
N THR A 307 23.16 -13.76 12.91
CA THR A 307 24.53 -13.25 12.81
C THR A 307 24.77 -12.33 11.65
N ALA A 308 24.07 -12.58 10.55
CA ALA A 308 24.24 -11.79 9.36
C ALA A 308 23.72 -10.39 9.61
N ASN A 309 24.57 -9.44 9.24
CA ASN A 309 24.16 -8.08 9.06
C ASN A 309 22.95 -8.02 8.11
N ILE A 310 21.83 -7.44 8.55
CA ILE A 310 20.61 -7.31 7.74
C ILE A 310 20.88 -6.66 6.38
N PHE A 311 21.88 -5.78 6.28
CA PHE A 311 22.30 -5.17 5.03
C PHE A 311 22.89 -6.18 4.03
N ASN A 312 23.60 -7.21 4.51
CA ASN A 312 24.09 -8.30 3.66
C ASN A 312 22.96 -9.26 3.26
N VAL A 313 22.00 -9.51 4.16
CA VAL A 313 20.78 -10.27 3.86
C VAL A 313 20.02 -9.57 2.72
N HIS A 314 19.86 -8.25 2.79
CA HIS A 314 19.20 -7.45 1.77
C HIS A 314 19.87 -7.54 0.40
N LEU A 315 21.18 -7.31 0.32
CA LEU A 315 21.92 -7.44 -0.95
C LEU A 315 21.84 -8.86 -1.52
N ARG A 316 21.93 -9.87 -0.65
CA ARG A 316 21.80 -11.27 -1.06
C ARG A 316 20.41 -11.59 -1.60
N THR A 317 19.36 -11.05 -0.98
CA THR A 317 17.98 -11.16 -1.46
C THR A 317 17.81 -10.53 -2.85
N ILE A 318 18.41 -9.36 -3.10
CA ILE A 318 18.43 -8.73 -4.44
C ILE A 318 19.08 -9.66 -5.46
N ASP A 319 20.24 -10.27 -5.14
CA ASP A 319 20.92 -11.21 -6.03
C ASP A 319 20.09 -12.47 -6.33
N HIS A 320 19.35 -12.98 -5.32
CA HIS A 320 18.45 -14.11 -5.52
C HIS A 320 17.33 -13.75 -6.51
N MET A 321 16.67 -12.60 -6.30
CA MET A 321 15.58 -12.16 -7.17
C MET A 321 16.03 -11.98 -8.63
N GLY A 322 17.21 -11.37 -8.86
CA GLY A 322 17.78 -11.25 -10.21
C GLY A 322 18.05 -12.61 -10.87
N ARG A 323 18.54 -13.60 -10.12
CA ARG A 323 18.76 -14.97 -10.63
C ARG A 323 17.45 -15.69 -10.95
N ILE A 324 16.46 -15.63 -10.07
CA ILE A 324 15.14 -16.28 -10.26
C ILE A 324 14.46 -15.73 -11.52
N LEU A 325 14.50 -14.41 -11.69
CA LEU A 325 13.88 -13.72 -12.83
C LEU A 325 14.68 -13.83 -14.13
N ASN A 326 15.91 -14.37 -14.08
CA ASN A 326 16.88 -14.30 -15.17
C ASN A 326 17.08 -12.87 -15.68
N ASP A 327 17.08 -11.90 -14.76
CA ASP A 327 17.27 -10.48 -15.04
C ASP A 327 18.60 -10.01 -14.43
N PRO A 328 19.68 -9.97 -15.24
CA PRO A 328 20.98 -9.45 -14.79
C PRO A 328 20.93 -7.97 -14.36
N GLY A 329 19.92 -7.23 -14.81
CA GLY A 329 19.66 -5.82 -14.54
C GLY A 329 18.76 -5.56 -13.33
N TYR A 330 18.31 -6.59 -12.60
CA TYR A 330 17.44 -6.41 -11.44
C TYR A 330 18.10 -5.51 -10.37
N CYS A 331 17.41 -4.44 -9.97
CA CYS A 331 17.93 -3.41 -9.05
C CYS A 331 19.23 -2.75 -9.55
N LYS A 332 19.50 -2.79 -10.85
CA LYS A 332 20.60 -2.08 -11.51
C LYS A 332 20.01 -1.15 -12.55
N VAL A 333 20.78 -0.14 -12.92
CA VAL A 333 20.33 0.81 -13.94
C VAL A 333 21.10 0.51 -15.23
N ALA A 334 20.38 0.57 -16.34
CA ALA A 334 20.98 0.42 -17.66
C ALA A 334 22.04 1.52 -17.88
N VAL A 335 23.12 1.16 -18.58
CA VAL A 335 24.14 2.14 -18.98
C VAL A 335 23.48 3.18 -19.89
N LEU A 336 23.69 4.46 -19.59
CA LEU A 336 23.17 5.55 -20.41
C LEU A 336 23.67 5.39 -21.86
N PRO A 337 22.80 5.51 -22.87
CA PRO A 337 23.21 5.38 -24.25
C PRO A 337 24.16 6.51 -24.65
N GLU A 338 25.21 6.18 -25.40
CA GLU A 338 26.19 7.17 -25.89
C GLU A 338 25.53 8.21 -26.82
N THR A 339 24.45 7.84 -27.49
CA THR A 339 23.66 8.72 -28.38
C THR A 339 22.32 9.09 -27.75
N ASN A 340 21.99 10.38 -27.73
CA ASN A 340 20.73 10.95 -27.23
C ASN A 340 20.34 10.54 -25.78
N PRO A 341 21.21 10.70 -24.78
CA PRO A 341 20.88 10.36 -23.39
C PRO A 341 19.66 11.13 -22.84
N SER A 342 19.38 12.33 -23.36
CA SER A 342 18.20 13.13 -22.99
C SER A 342 16.86 12.47 -23.35
N GLU A 343 16.84 11.59 -24.37
CA GLU A 343 15.64 10.88 -24.83
C GLU A 343 15.47 9.53 -24.13
N HIS A 344 16.51 9.02 -23.48
CA HIS A 344 16.43 7.77 -22.73
C HIS A 344 15.39 7.88 -21.61
N ARG A 345 14.49 6.90 -21.53
CA ARG A 345 13.46 6.81 -20.48
C ARG A 345 13.58 5.48 -19.75
N VAL A 346 13.65 5.55 -18.43
CA VAL A 346 13.69 4.38 -17.55
C VAL A 346 12.26 3.94 -17.20
N PHE A 347 11.33 4.88 -17.06
CA PHE A 347 9.96 4.59 -16.69
C PHE A 347 9.01 4.70 -17.89
N THR A 348 8.09 3.74 -17.99
CA THR A 348 6.99 3.78 -18.94
C THR A 348 5.77 4.46 -18.34
N THR A 349 5.04 5.23 -19.16
CA THR A 349 3.79 5.87 -18.75
C THR A 349 2.69 4.83 -18.62
N GLU A 350 2.13 4.68 -17.42
CA GLU A 350 0.96 3.83 -17.21
C GLU A 350 -0.33 4.48 -17.76
N ILE A 351 -1.27 3.65 -18.20
CA ILE A 351 -2.53 4.07 -18.85
C ILE A 351 -3.49 4.75 -17.87
N ALA A 352 -3.45 4.31 -16.61
CA ALA A 352 -4.31 4.81 -15.55
C ALA A 352 -3.52 4.92 -14.27
N GLN A 353 -3.95 5.84 -13.41
CA GLN A 353 -3.30 6.14 -12.15
C GLN A 353 -4.34 6.46 -11.09
N PRO A 354 -4.05 6.22 -9.80
CA PRO A 354 -4.90 6.73 -8.73
C PRO A 354 -5.25 8.22 -8.92
N PRO A 355 -6.45 8.67 -8.51
CA PRO A 355 -6.83 10.07 -8.57
C PRO A 355 -5.70 10.95 -8.02
N LYS A 356 -5.31 12.01 -8.74
CA LYS A 356 -4.22 12.91 -8.33
C LYS A 356 -4.37 13.42 -6.89
N MET A 357 -5.60 13.53 -6.40
CA MET A 357 -5.95 13.91 -5.03
C MET A 357 -5.62 12.85 -3.95
N TRP A 358 -5.35 11.60 -4.32
CA TRP A 358 -5.07 10.47 -3.43
C TRP A 358 -3.64 9.94 -3.53
N ALA A 359 -2.84 10.44 -4.49
CA ALA A 359 -1.42 10.11 -4.59
C ALA A 359 -0.62 10.96 -3.60
N THR A 360 0.19 10.31 -2.75
CA THR A 360 1.09 10.99 -1.81
C THR A 360 2.29 11.62 -2.49
N HIS A 361 2.74 11.05 -3.63
CA HIS A 361 3.79 11.59 -4.49
C HIS A 361 3.38 11.54 -5.98
N PRO A 362 3.96 12.37 -6.87
CA PRO A 362 3.86 12.20 -8.31
C PRO A 362 4.48 10.88 -8.76
N TYR A 363 4.04 10.38 -9.92
CA TYR A 363 4.53 9.12 -10.46
C TYR A 363 5.94 9.23 -11.04
N ASN A 364 6.70 8.12 -11.01
CA ASN A 364 8.10 8.10 -11.43
C ASN A 364 8.32 8.58 -12.89
N HIS A 365 7.45 8.24 -13.83
CA HIS A 365 7.54 8.74 -15.22
C HIS A 365 7.24 10.25 -15.32
N GLU A 366 6.34 10.81 -14.50
CA GLU A 366 6.12 12.27 -14.44
C GLU A 366 7.35 12.97 -13.88
N ARG A 367 7.97 12.40 -12.83
CA ARG A 367 9.19 12.90 -12.21
C ARG A 367 10.38 12.82 -13.16
N GLU A 368 10.56 11.72 -13.90
CA GLU A 368 11.57 11.58 -14.94
C GLU A 368 11.37 12.62 -16.06
N ASN A 369 10.14 12.81 -16.53
CA ASN A 369 9.84 13.82 -17.55
C ASN A 369 10.13 15.24 -17.05
N ASN A 370 9.85 15.52 -15.78
CA ASN A 370 10.21 16.80 -15.16
C ASN A 370 11.74 16.97 -15.06
N ALA A 371 12.45 15.94 -14.58
CA ALA A 371 13.91 15.95 -14.42
C ALA A 371 14.67 16.06 -15.76
N LYS A 372 14.13 15.48 -16.83
CA LYS A 372 14.72 15.49 -18.19
C LYS A 372 14.13 16.56 -19.11
N LYS A 373 13.21 17.41 -18.63
CA LYS A 373 12.61 18.50 -19.42
C LYS A 373 13.67 19.48 -19.94
N VAL A 374 14.61 19.83 -19.08
CA VAL A 374 15.88 20.47 -19.45
C VAL A 374 16.95 19.50 -19.01
N TYR A 375 17.49 18.75 -19.96
CA TYR A 375 18.46 17.69 -19.65
C TYR A 375 19.80 18.30 -19.21
N ILE A 376 20.26 17.91 -18.02
CA ILE A 376 21.53 18.34 -17.44
C ILE A 376 22.43 17.11 -17.27
N PRO A 377 23.48 16.95 -18.08
CA PRO A 377 24.41 15.85 -17.92
C PRO A 377 25.30 16.06 -16.69
N ALA A 378 25.60 14.97 -15.99
CA ALA A 378 26.55 14.94 -14.87
C ALA A 378 27.33 13.63 -14.88
N ALA A 379 28.55 13.66 -14.36
CA ALA A 379 29.31 12.44 -14.10
C ALA A 379 28.70 11.71 -12.90
N LEU A 380 28.41 10.42 -13.07
CA LEU A 380 27.93 9.57 -12.00
C LEU A 380 29.12 8.91 -11.30
N ASP A 381 29.16 9.07 -9.98
CA ASP A 381 30.06 8.38 -9.07
C ASP A 381 29.36 7.17 -8.46
N ASP A 382 29.83 5.98 -8.84
CA ASP A 382 29.23 4.69 -8.52
C ASP A 382 29.74 4.06 -7.21
N ARG A 383 30.56 4.78 -6.43
CA ARG A 383 30.98 4.31 -5.10
C ARG A 383 29.78 4.09 -4.19
N GLU A 384 29.88 3.13 -3.27
CA GLU A 384 28.86 2.86 -2.27
C GLU A 384 28.56 4.08 -1.41
N SER A 385 27.27 4.32 -1.14
CA SER A 385 26.82 5.44 -0.32
C SER A 385 27.36 5.40 1.11
N TRP A 386 27.74 4.23 1.63
CA TRP A 386 28.33 4.06 2.96
C TRP A 386 29.57 4.95 3.18
N VAL A 387 30.25 5.39 2.12
CA VAL A 387 31.43 6.27 2.21
C VAL A 387 31.15 7.64 2.86
N VAL A 388 29.88 8.05 2.97
CA VAL A 388 29.51 9.30 3.66
C VAL A 388 29.62 9.22 5.18
N PHE A 389 29.70 8.01 5.75
CA PHE A 389 29.80 7.77 7.20
C PHE A 389 31.26 7.59 7.65
N ASP A 390 31.52 7.86 8.94
CA ASP A 390 32.87 7.78 9.50
C ASP A 390 33.31 6.35 9.77
N ASP A 391 32.45 5.55 10.42
CA ASP A 391 32.63 4.12 10.68
C ASP A 391 31.38 3.32 10.23
N PRO A 392 31.25 3.04 8.91
CA PRO A 392 30.08 2.34 8.38
C PRO A 392 29.83 0.99 9.05
N GLU A 393 30.89 0.21 9.31
CA GLU A 393 30.76 -1.12 9.91
C GLU A 393 30.34 -1.02 11.39
N GLY A 394 30.84 -0.05 12.14
CA GLY A 394 30.37 0.24 13.49
C GLY A 394 28.91 0.69 13.53
N LEU A 395 28.50 1.53 12.60
CA LEU A 395 27.11 1.99 12.49
C LEU A 395 26.16 0.84 12.19
N LYS A 396 26.51 -0.02 11.22
CA LYS A 396 25.73 -1.23 10.90
C LYS A 396 25.57 -2.14 12.12
N ARG A 397 26.64 -2.36 12.92
CA ARG A 397 26.59 -3.14 14.16
C ARG A 397 25.65 -2.53 15.22
N LYS A 398 25.76 -1.21 15.45
CA LYS A 398 24.87 -0.50 16.39
C LYS A 398 23.41 -0.61 15.98
N PHE A 399 23.15 -0.43 14.69
CA PHE A 399 21.81 -0.50 14.13
C PHE A 399 21.19 -1.90 14.27
N VAL A 400 21.94 -2.95 13.92
CA VAL A 400 21.52 -4.34 14.11
C VAL A 400 21.22 -4.62 15.59
N LYS A 401 22.07 -4.14 16.52
CA LYS A 401 21.81 -4.27 17.97
C LYS A 401 20.50 -3.60 18.39
N GLN A 402 20.18 -2.43 17.81
CA GLN A 402 18.92 -1.74 18.09
C GLN A 402 17.70 -2.48 17.53
N LEU A 403 17.76 -3.02 16.31
CA LEU A 403 16.69 -3.85 15.77
C LEU A 403 16.43 -5.09 16.64
N LEU A 404 17.48 -5.63 17.24
CA LEU A 404 17.42 -6.79 18.11
C LEU A 404 17.05 -6.46 19.57
N SER A 405 16.85 -5.20 19.95
CA SER A 405 16.62 -4.82 21.36
C SER A 405 15.37 -5.40 21.99
N ASN A 406 14.39 -5.80 21.16
CA ASN A 406 13.13 -6.42 21.58
C ASN A 406 13.21 -7.95 21.59
N PHE A 407 14.37 -8.53 21.26
CA PHE A 407 14.64 -9.96 21.22
C PHE A 407 15.63 -10.36 22.33
N PRO A 408 15.68 -11.63 22.76
CA PRO A 408 16.56 -12.07 23.85
C PRO A 408 18.06 -11.80 23.56
N GLU A 409 18.84 -11.44 24.59
CA GLU A 409 20.24 -10.97 24.46
C GLU A 409 21.25 -12.00 23.94
N GLU A 410 20.95 -13.30 24.00
CA GLU A 410 21.88 -14.37 23.58
C GLU A 410 21.72 -14.71 22.08
N VAL A 411 22.10 -13.75 21.26
CA VAL A 411 22.19 -13.94 19.81
C VAL A 411 23.54 -14.58 19.50
N ASN A 412 23.52 -15.86 19.11
CA ASN A 412 24.71 -16.69 18.92
C ASN A 412 25.44 -16.36 17.61
N THR A 413 26.78 -16.34 17.63
CA THR A 413 27.67 -16.01 16.49
C THR A 413 27.91 -17.21 15.56
N ASP A 414 26.86 -17.75 14.94
CA ASP A 414 26.96 -18.75 13.86
C ASP A 414 26.98 -18.11 12.45
N ASP A 415 28.05 -18.24 11.67
CA ASP A 415 28.23 -17.68 10.30
C ASP A 415 27.23 -18.21 9.23
N GLN A 416 26.22 -19.00 9.64
CA GLN A 416 25.30 -19.72 8.76
C GLN A 416 24.03 -18.94 8.37
N THR A 417 23.76 -17.74 8.88
CA THR A 417 22.50 -17.01 8.55
C THR A 417 22.34 -16.74 7.05
N ILE A 418 23.40 -16.32 6.34
CA ILE A 418 23.37 -16.18 4.88
C ILE A 418 23.21 -17.55 4.20
N GLY A 419 23.86 -18.60 4.73
CA GLY A 419 23.66 -19.96 4.26
C GLY A 419 22.20 -20.42 4.35
N LYS A 420 21.50 -20.11 5.44
CA LYS A 420 20.06 -20.41 5.60
C LYS A 420 19.18 -19.61 4.64
N LEU A 421 19.53 -18.34 4.39
CA LEU A 421 18.86 -17.56 3.35
C LEU A 421 19.04 -18.25 1.99
N ASP A 422 20.28 -18.64 1.67
CA ASP A 422 20.56 -19.37 0.42
C ASP A 422 19.75 -20.68 0.35
N GLU A 423 19.57 -21.41 1.45
CA GLU A 423 18.70 -22.60 1.51
C GLU A 423 17.21 -22.28 1.28
N GLU A 424 16.68 -21.17 1.84
CA GLU A 424 15.29 -20.73 1.56
C GLU A 424 15.07 -20.41 0.08
N TYR A 425 16.13 -20.03 -0.65
CA TYR A 425 16.09 -19.77 -2.08
C TYR A 425 16.59 -20.92 -2.96
N LYS A 426 16.92 -22.08 -2.37
CA LYS A 426 17.24 -23.34 -3.09
C LYS A 426 16.01 -24.17 -3.42
N GLN A 427 14.82 -23.70 -3.04
CA GLN A 427 13.58 -24.36 -3.42
C GLN A 427 13.50 -24.48 -4.95
N GLU A 428 13.14 -25.66 -5.42
CA GLU A 428 13.03 -26.02 -6.82
C GLU A 428 12.17 -25.00 -7.58
N TYR A 429 11.02 -24.58 -7.05
CA TYR A 429 10.17 -23.60 -7.75
C TYR A 429 10.82 -22.21 -7.97
N LEU A 430 11.95 -21.91 -7.32
CA LEU A 430 12.75 -20.70 -7.49
C LEU A 430 13.94 -20.89 -8.45
N ASP A 431 14.17 -22.10 -8.98
CA ASP A 431 15.28 -22.33 -9.91
C ASP A 431 15.12 -21.50 -11.20
N SER A 432 16.18 -20.80 -11.57
CA SER A 432 16.27 -19.98 -12.79
C SER A 432 15.90 -20.74 -14.07
N ARG A 433 16.03 -22.07 -14.11
CA ARG A 433 15.64 -22.93 -15.24
C ARG A 433 14.16 -22.81 -15.60
N TYR A 434 13.32 -22.48 -14.62
CA TYR A 434 11.88 -22.29 -14.80
C TYR A 434 11.51 -20.90 -15.33
N ARG A 435 12.49 -20.01 -15.54
CA ARG A 435 12.28 -18.65 -16.09
C ARG A 435 11.22 -17.84 -15.32
N GLY A 436 11.13 -18.03 -14.01
CA GLY A 436 10.15 -17.35 -13.16
C GLY A 436 8.69 -17.80 -13.36
N ALA A 437 8.42 -18.91 -14.06
CA ALA A 437 7.07 -19.41 -14.33
C ALA A 437 6.21 -19.64 -13.06
N TYR A 438 6.88 -19.88 -11.92
CA TYR A 438 6.24 -20.15 -10.64
C TYR A 438 6.37 -18.98 -9.63
N LEU A 439 6.94 -17.85 -10.04
CA LEU A 439 7.11 -16.67 -9.19
C LEU A 439 5.93 -15.71 -9.35
N GLY A 440 5.23 -15.42 -8.24
CA GLY A 440 4.13 -14.44 -8.22
C GLY A 440 2.87 -14.87 -8.97
N ARG A 441 2.77 -16.15 -9.35
CA ARG A 441 1.63 -16.75 -10.04
C ARG A 441 1.29 -18.13 -9.46
N SER A 442 0.02 -18.48 -9.48
CA SER A 442 -0.42 -19.87 -9.36
C SER A 442 -0.94 -20.37 -10.71
N PHE A 443 -0.22 -21.30 -11.33
CA PHE A 443 -0.63 -21.83 -12.63
C PHE A 443 -1.89 -22.71 -12.54
N VAL A 444 -2.14 -23.36 -11.39
CA VAL A 444 -3.30 -24.24 -11.22
C VAL A 444 -4.65 -23.50 -11.24
N ARG A 445 -4.63 -22.18 -11.01
CA ARG A 445 -5.80 -21.29 -11.00
C ARG A 445 -6.50 -21.13 -12.35
N TYR A 446 -5.82 -21.49 -13.44
CA TYR A 446 -6.33 -21.31 -14.79
C TYR A 446 -7.09 -22.54 -15.31
N ALA A 447 -7.30 -23.56 -14.48
CA ALA A 447 -8.15 -24.71 -14.79
C ALA A 447 -9.14 -25.00 -13.64
N GLU A 448 -10.34 -25.47 -13.99
CA GLU A 448 -11.31 -25.92 -12.97
C GLU A 448 -10.93 -27.29 -12.41
N LYS A 449 -10.29 -28.12 -13.24
CA LYS A 449 -9.97 -29.50 -12.94
C LYS A 449 -8.47 -29.75 -13.11
N PRO A 450 -7.83 -30.46 -12.18
CA PRO A 450 -6.44 -30.88 -12.33
C PRO A 450 -6.18 -31.66 -13.63
N GLU A 451 -7.17 -32.42 -14.10
CA GLU A 451 -7.07 -33.23 -15.31
C GLU A 451 -6.85 -32.41 -16.59
N ASP A 452 -7.32 -31.15 -16.62
CA ASP A 452 -7.20 -30.26 -17.78
C ASP A 452 -5.72 -29.96 -18.13
N PHE A 453 -4.82 -30.06 -17.13
CA PHE A 453 -3.37 -29.91 -17.33
C PHE A 453 -2.72 -31.09 -18.03
N PHE A 454 -3.37 -32.25 -18.12
CA PHE A 454 -2.81 -33.44 -18.75
C PHE A 454 -3.22 -33.63 -20.21
N GLU A 455 -3.93 -32.67 -20.78
CA GLU A 455 -4.54 -32.75 -22.10
C GLU A 455 -3.71 -32.09 -23.22
N HIS A 456 -2.40 -32.33 -23.27
CA HIS A 456 -1.53 -31.95 -24.38
C HIS A 456 -0.95 -33.18 -25.10
N LYS A 457 -0.91 -33.14 -26.44
CA LYS A 457 -0.42 -34.25 -27.26
C LYS A 457 1.10 -34.17 -27.40
N ILE A 458 1.80 -35.20 -26.92
CA ILE A 458 3.27 -35.30 -27.04
C ILE A 458 3.64 -36.28 -28.15
N GLU A 459 4.36 -35.82 -29.16
CA GLU A 459 4.88 -36.69 -30.23
C GLU A 459 6.16 -37.42 -29.83
N SER A 460 7.09 -36.70 -29.17
CA SER A 460 8.35 -37.25 -28.67
C SER A 460 8.60 -36.76 -27.26
N ILE A 461 8.56 -37.68 -26.29
CA ILE A 461 8.72 -37.37 -24.87
C ILE A 461 10.10 -36.78 -24.59
N SER A 462 11.19 -37.42 -25.08
CA SER A 462 12.55 -36.94 -24.83
C SER A 462 12.80 -35.54 -25.41
N LYS A 463 12.23 -35.24 -26.58
CA LYS A 463 12.33 -33.90 -27.17
C LYS A 463 11.53 -32.88 -26.35
N ALA A 464 10.26 -33.18 -26.06
CA ALA A 464 9.40 -32.29 -25.30
C ALA A 464 10.00 -31.94 -23.93
N LEU A 465 10.46 -32.95 -23.19
CA LEU A 465 11.11 -32.79 -21.89
C LEU A 465 12.39 -31.93 -21.95
N GLY A 466 13.17 -32.02 -23.04
CA GLY A 466 14.38 -31.23 -23.21
C GLY A 466 14.16 -29.75 -23.56
N GLU A 467 12.95 -29.39 -24.00
CA GLU A 467 12.61 -28.06 -24.53
C GLU A 467 11.52 -27.34 -23.71
N LEU A 468 11.16 -27.84 -22.52
CA LEU A 468 10.01 -27.35 -21.74
C LEU A 468 10.08 -25.87 -21.34
N TYR A 469 11.26 -25.31 -21.07
CA TYR A 469 11.42 -23.94 -20.58
C TYR A 469 12.30 -23.11 -21.52
N PRO A 470 11.75 -22.70 -22.69
CA PRO A 470 12.52 -21.97 -23.69
C PRO A 470 12.86 -20.55 -23.20
N PRO A 471 13.91 -19.90 -23.75
CA PRO A 471 14.35 -18.58 -23.32
C PRO A 471 13.27 -17.48 -23.41
N ASN A 472 12.38 -17.55 -24.41
CA ASN A 472 11.32 -16.57 -24.63
C ASN A 472 10.16 -16.67 -23.61
N LEU A 473 10.11 -17.72 -22.78
CA LEU A 473 9.04 -17.88 -21.78
C LEU A 473 9.00 -16.69 -20.81
N SER A 474 10.15 -16.13 -20.44
CA SER A 474 10.19 -14.97 -19.53
C SER A 474 9.48 -13.75 -20.14
N GLU A 475 9.65 -13.53 -21.45
CA GLU A 475 8.98 -12.46 -22.21
C GLU A 475 7.47 -12.70 -22.29
N ASP A 476 7.04 -13.93 -22.55
CA ASP A 476 5.61 -14.29 -22.58
C ASP A 476 4.93 -14.08 -21.21
N LEU A 477 5.62 -14.46 -20.13
CA LEU A 477 5.17 -14.25 -18.75
C LEU A 477 5.14 -12.77 -18.34
N GLU A 478 6.11 -11.98 -18.79
CA GLU A 478 6.12 -10.54 -18.59
C GLU A 478 4.97 -9.86 -19.36
N LYS A 479 4.77 -10.24 -20.63
CA LYS A 479 3.66 -9.76 -21.45
C LYS A 479 2.31 -10.10 -20.82
N PHE A 480 2.16 -11.32 -20.31
CA PHE A 480 0.97 -11.75 -19.58
C PHE A 480 0.67 -10.83 -18.38
N ARG A 481 1.65 -10.62 -17.49
CA ARG A 481 1.53 -9.73 -16.32
C ARG A 481 1.23 -8.27 -16.72
N ASN A 482 1.83 -7.79 -17.80
CA ASN A 482 1.60 -6.44 -18.31
C ASN A 482 0.17 -6.26 -18.84
N LEU A 483 -0.38 -7.25 -19.56
CA LEU A 483 -1.75 -7.22 -20.06
C LEU A 483 -2.79 -7.34 -18.93
N GLU A 484 -2.53 -8.16 -17.93
CA GLU A 484 -3.37 -8.26 -16.71
C GLU A 484 -3.45 -6.89 -16.02
N ARG A 485 -2.30 -6.27 -15.75
CA ARG A 485 -2.22 -4.91 -15.19
C ARG A 485 -2.94 -3.89 -16.08
N GLU A 486 -2.75 -3.93 -17.40
CA GLU A 486 -3.41 -3.04 -18.36
C GLU A 486 -4.94 -3.17 -18.30
N LEU A 487 -5.46 -4.39 -18.20
CA LEU A 487 -6.89 -4.69 -18.08
C LEU A 487 -7.48 -4.15 -16.77
N ASP A 488 -6.76 -4.30 -15.66
CA ASP A 488 -7.15 -3.78 -14.34
C ASP A 488 -7.18 -2.26 -14.34
N LEU A 489 -6.13 -1.61 -14.88
CA LEU A 489 -6.04 -0.16 -15.01
C LEU A 489 -7.21 0.42 -15.82
N LEU A 490 -7.49 -0.15 -17.00
CA LEU A 490 -8.62 0.28 -17.84
C LEU A 490 -9.98 0.03 -17.18
N SER A 491 -10.15 -1.11 -16.52
CA SER A 491 -11.38 -1.44 -15.78
C SER A 491 -11.61 -0.46 -14.64
N ALA A 492 -10.56 -0.09 -13.92
CA ALA A 492 -10.63 0.86 -12.83
C ALA A 492 -10.88 2.31 -13.32
N LEU A 493 -10.38 2.70 -14.51
CA LEU A 493 -10.77 3.97 -15.17
C LEU A 493 -12.26 4.00 -15.53
N ARG A 494 -12.79 2.90 -16.07
CA ARG A 494 -14.21 2.79 -16.43
C ARG A 494 -15.07 2.94 -15.18
N ASP A 495 -14.69 2.24 -14.12
CA ASP A 495 -15.44 2.17 -12.88
C ASP A 495 -15.33 3.49 -12.08
N GLY A 496 -14.26 4.26 -12.30
CA GLY A 496 -14.03 5.60 -11.75
C GLY A 496 -13.14 5.60 -10.50
N PHE A 497 -12.48 4.49 -10.21
CA PHE A 497 -11.51 4.36 -9.12
C PHE A 497 -10.17 5.00 -9.46
N LEU A 498 -9.77 4.97 -10.74
CA LEU A 498 -8.57 5.61 -11.27
C LEU A 498 -8.95 6.78 -12.18
N VAL A 499 -8.02 7.71 -12.38
CA VAL A 499 -8.12 8.80 -13.37
C VAL A 499 -6.92 8.79 -14.31
N PRO A 500 -7.06 9.28 -15.54
CA PRO A 500 -5.91 9.51 -16.39
C PRO A 500 -5.00 10.61 -15.81
N PRO A 501 -3.67 10.48 -15.91
CA PRO A 501 -2.71 11.44 -15.35
C PRO A 501 -3.03 12.88 -15.74
N ASP A 502 -3.20 13.17 -17.03
CA ASP A 502 -3.43 14.53 -17.53
C ASP A 502 -4.90 14.86 -17.80
N GLY A 503 -5.84 14.07 -17.26
CA GLY A 503 -7.25 14.15 -17.65
C GLY A 503 -7.55 13.52 -19.02
N ILE A 504 -6.52 13.12 -19.76
CA ILE A 504 -6.59 12.48 -21.08
C ILE A 504 -6.18 11.02 -20.93
N ILE A 505 -7.10 10.11 -21.28
CA ILE A 505 -6.81 8.67 -21.28
C ILE A 505 -5.93 8.39 -22.49
N ARG A 506 -4.64 8.11 -22.27
CA ARG A 506 -3.72 7.70 -23.33
C ARG A 506 -3.55 6.19 -23.28
N PHE A 507 -3.88 5.53 -24.36
CA PHE A 507 -3.80 4.09 -24.52
C PHE A 507 -2.97 3.78 -25.76
N ARG A 508 -1.79 3.19 -25.56
CA ARG A 508 -0.88 2.77 -26.63
C ARG A 508 -0.61 3.87 -27.67
N GLY A 509 -0.36 5.09 -27.19
CA GLY A 509 -0.10 6.27 -28.02
C GLY A 509 -1.33 6.97 -28.60
N THR A 510 -2.55 6.47 -28.33
CA THR A 510 -3.81 7.09 -28.78
C THR A 510 -4.60 7.70 -27.64
N GLU A 511 -5.29 8.82 -27.87
CA GLU A 511 -6.20 9.42 -26.89
C GLU A 511 -7.58 8.76 -26.97
N LEU A 512 -8.06 8.26 -25.84
CA LEU A 512 -9.38 7.63 -25.70
C LEU A 512 -10.35 8.52 -24.93
N LYS A 513 -11.61 8.54 -25.37
CA LYS A 513 -12.72 9.10 -24.59
C LYS A 513 -13.23 8.04 -23.61
N LYS A 514 -13.81 8.47 -22.48
CA LYS A 514 -14.39 7.55 -21.48
C LYS A 514 -15.41 6.55 -22.05
N ARG A 515 -16.16 6.96 -23.08
CA ARG A 515 -17.13 6.10 -23.79
C ARG A 515 -16.47 5.00 -24.64
N GLU A 516 -15.18 5.12 -24.96
CA GLU A 516 -14.41 4.17 -25.77
C GLU A 516 -13.68 3.14 -24.90
N LEU A 517 -13.60 3.36 -23.57
CA LEU A 517 -13.02 2.43 -22.61
C LEU A 517 -13.59 1.01 -22.69
N PRO A 518 -14.91 0.77 -22.83
CA PRO A 518 -15.43 -0.59 -22.95
C PRO A 518 -14.84 -1.35 -24.14
N LYS A 519 -14.63 -0.65 -25.27
CA LYS A 519 -14.02 -1.25 -26.46
C LYS A 519 -12.54 -1.53 -26.24
N ALA A 520 -11.79 -0.59 -25.64
CA ALA A 520 -10.38 -0.79 -25.33
C ALA A 520 -10.15 -1.93 -24.33
N ILE A 521 -10.98 -2.02 -23.28
CA ILE A 521 -10.99 -3.13 -22.32
C ILE A 521 -11.20 -4.45 -23.04
N GLU A 522 -12.14 -4.51 -23.97
CA GLU A 522 -12.40 -5.72 -24.74
C GLU A 522 -11.24 -6.11 -25.66
N THR A 523 -10.57 -5.13 -26.28
CA THR A 523 -9.35 -5.38 -27.07
C THR A 523 -8.22 -5.95 -26.21
N VAL A 524 -7.93 -5.33 -25.06
CA VAL A 524 -6.89 -5.84 -24.14
C VAL A 524 -7.29 -7.19 -23.57
N ARG A 525 -8.58 -7.42 -23.26
CA ARG A 525 -9.08 -8.72 -22.81
C ARG A 525 -8.81 -9.81 -23.84
N GLN A 526 -9.06 -9.55 -25.13
CA GLN A 526 -8.78 -10.52 -26.19
C GLN A 526 -7.28 -10.81 -26.32
N GLU A 527 -6.42 -9.79 -26.21
CA GLU A 527 -4.96 -9.99 -26.20
C GLU A 527 -4.48 -10.75 -24.96
N TYR A 528 -5.04 -10.41 -23.80
CA TYR A 528 -4.81 -11.11 -22.54
C TYR A 528 -5.20 -12.58 -22.65
N GLU A 529 -6.39 -12.89 -23.16
CA GLU A 529 -6.87 -14.27 -23.36
C GLU A 529 -5.99 -15.04 -24.34
N GLN A 530 -5.48 -14.40 -25.40
CA GLN A 530 -4.53 -15.04 -26.32
C GLN A 530 -3.21 -15.40 -25.64
N VAL A 531 -2.61 -14.45 -24.90
CA VAL A 531 -1.34 -14.70 -24.19
C VAL A 531 -1.55 -15.69 -23.04
N LEU A 532 -2.66 -15.59 -22.32
CA LEU A 532 -3.07 -16.56 -21.30
C LEU A 532 -3.16 -17.96 -21.90
N GLN A 533 -3.75 -18.12 -23.09
CA GLN A 533 -3.83 -19.42 -23.74
C GLN A 533 -2.44 -19.96 -24.09
N THR A 534 -1.52 -19.13 -24.61
CA THR A 534 -0.13 -19.55 -24.87
C THR A 534 0.55 -20.04 -23.60
N VAL A 535 0.41 -19.28 -22.53
CA VAL A 535 1.01 -19.55 -21.22
C VAL A 535 0.38 -20.78 -20.56
N PHE A 536 -0.94 -20.97 -20.68
CA PHE A 536 -1.65 -22.14 -20.18
C PHE A 536 -1.31 -23.39 -20.98
N GLU A 537 -1.14 -23.28 -22.31
CA GLU A 537 -0.72 -24.41 -23.14
C GLU A 537 0.72 -24.85 -22.81
N HIS A 538 1.59 -23.92 -22.41
CA HIS A 538 2.90 -24.23 -21.83
C HIS A 538 2.79 -25.03 -20.51
N ASP A 539 1.89 -24.63 -19.60
CA ASP A 539 1.64 -25.40 -18.37
C ASP A 539 1.15 -26.83 -18.69
N ARG A 540 0.23 -26.96 -19.64
CA ARG A 540 -0.29 -28.26 -20.10
C ARG A 540 0.81 -29.12 -20.72
N LEU A 541 1.64 -28.54 -21.59
CA LEU A 541 2.80 -29.22 -22.16
C LEU A 541 3.71 -29.77 -21.06
N CYS A 542 4.05 -28.95 -20.06
CA CYS A 542 4.87 -29.37 -18.93
C CYS A 542 4.26 -30.57 -18.20
N ARG A 543 2.99 -30.48 -17.79
CA ARG A 543 2.35 -31.54 -17.00
C ARG A 543 2.10 -32.81 -17.82
N SER A 544 1.67 -32.69 -19.08
CA SER A 544 1.49 -33.84 -19.99
C SER A 544 2.79 -34.56 -20.30
N ALA A 545 3.88 -33.85 -20.57
CA ALA A 545 5.17 -34.46 -20.87
C ALA A 545 5.69 -35.29 -19.68
N HIS A 546 5.63 -34.73 -18.47
CA HIS A 546 6.04 -35.45 -17.26
C HIS A 546 5.10 -36.61 -16.93
N LEU A 547 3.79 -36.46 -17.09
CA LEU A 547 2.85 -37.56 -16.85
C LEU A 547 3.07 -38.71 -17.84
N GLN A 548 3.33 -38.42 -19.12
CA GLN A 548 3.58 -39.46 -20.11
C GLN A 548 4.92 -40.17 -19.85
N ALA A 549 5.96 -39.43 -19.48
CA ALA A 549 7.24 -40.00 -19.04
C ALA A 549 7.07 -40.88 -17.79
N ALA A 550 6.28 -40.44 -16.81
CA ALA A 550 5.95 -41.23 -15.62
C ALA A 550 5.24 -42.54 -15.98
N LYS A 551 4.36 -42.54 -16.99
CA LYS A 551 3.66 -43.74 -17.47
C LYS A 551 4.62 -44.75 -18.09
N GLU A 552 5.63 -44.29 -18.83
CA GLU A 552 6.68 -45.18 -19.38
C GLU A 552 7.56 -45.77 -18.28
N ILE A 553 7.84 -45.02 -17.22
CA ILE A 553 8.62 -45.48 -16.05
C ILE A 553 7.81 -46.50 -15.22
N GLY A 554 6.51 -46.25 -15.05
CA GLY A 554 5.62 -47.06 -14.21
C GLY A 554 5.84 -46.84 -12.71
N LYS A 555 5.69 -47.90 -11.90
CA LYS A 555 5.99 -47.91 -10.45
C LYS A 555 5.25 -46.87 -9.58
N GLY A 556 4.05 -46.46 -10.00
CA GLY A 556 3.19 -45.54 -9.25
C GLY A 556 3.47 -44.05 -9.46
N TRP A 557 4.44 -43.68 -10.31
CA TRP A 557 4.77 -42.28 -10.60
C TRP A 557 3.64 -41.48 -11.27
N PRO A 558 2.84 -42.05 -12.20
CA PRO A 558 1.70 -41.34 -12.76
C PRO A 558 0.69 -40.92 -11.69
N GLU A 559 0.33 -41.86 -10.81
CA GLU A 559 -0.61 -41.63 -9.72
C GLU A 559 -0.06 -40.63 -8.69
N TYR A 560 1.25 -40.69 -8.44
CA TYR A 560 1.94 -39.77 -7.54
C TYR A 560 1.89 -38.32 -8.06
N LEU A 561 2.29 -38.09 -9.32
CA LEU A 561 2.25 -36.76 -9.95
C LEU A 561 0.82 -36.18 -9.97
N SER A 562 -0.17 -36.99 -10.36
CA SER A 562 -1.57 -36.54 -10.35
C SER A 562 -2.03 -36.18 -8.94
N GLY A 563 -1.64 -36.94 -7.92
CA GLY A 563 -1.94 -36.63 -6.52
C GLY A 563 -1.33 -35.31 -6.05
N LEU A 564 -0.06 -35.05 -6.36
CA LEU A 564 0.60 -33.78 -6.02
C LEU A 564 -0.08 -32.57 -6.69
N LEU A 565 -0.44 -32.71 -7.97
CA LEU A 565 -1.17 -31.66 -8.69
C LEU A 565 -2.55 -31.41 -8.10
N GLU A 566 -3.27 -32.46 -7.69
CA GLU A 566 -4.58 -32.34 -7.03
C GLU A 566 -4.48 -31.62 -5.68
N VAL A 567 -3.45 -31.91 -4.88
CA VAL A 567 -3.20 -31.19 -3.61
C VAL A 567 -2.88 -29.72 -3.87
N LEU A 568 -2.02 -29.43 -4.85
CA LEU A 568 -1.68 -28.06 -5.22
C LEU A 568 -2.92 -27.29 -5.70
N HIS A 569 -3.75 -27.90 -6.54
CA HIS A 569 -5.02 -27.33 -7.03
C HIS A 569 -5.97 -27.03 -5.88
N TYR A 570 -6.17 -27.98 -4.97
CA TYR A 570 -6.96 -27.77 -3.76
C TYR A 570 -6.44 -26.59 -2.94
N ALA A 571 -5.15 -26.58 -2.61
CA ALA A 571 -4.56 -25.57 -1.74
C ALA A 571 -4.71 -24.16 -2.32
N ASP A 572 -4.40 -23.98 -3.61
CA ASP A 572 -4.48 -22.66 -4.25
C ASP A 572 -5.92 -22.17 -4.46
N HIS A 573 -6.85 -23.08 -4.79
CA HIS A 573 -8.25 -22.68 -4.94
C HIS A 573 -8.93 -22.38 -3.61
N SER A 574 -8.65 -23.16 -2.56
CA SER A 574 -9.13 -22.86 -1.20
C SER A 574 -8.52 -21.56 -0.65
N ARG A 575 -7.22 -21.32 -0.89
CA ARG A 575 -6.56 -20.07 -0.48
C ARG A 575 -7.23 -18.85 -1.13
N ALA A 576 -7.47 -18.93 -2.42
CA ALA A 576 -8.11 -17.86 -3.17
C ALA A 576 -9.58 -17.65 -2.79
N ASP A 577 -10.32 -18.70 -2.39
CA ASP A 577 -11.70 -18.53 -1.88
C ASP A 577 -11.71 -17.77 -0.55
N VAL A 578 -10.77 -18.06 0.35
CA VAL A 578 -10.61 -17.32 1.62
C VAL A 578 -10.21 -15.86 1.36
N GLU A 579 -9.28 -15.63 0.44
CA GLU A 579 -8.82 -14.29 0.05
C GLU A 579 -9.94 -13.47 -0.62
N ASP A 580 -10.69 -14.08 -1.54
CA ASP A 580 -11.86 -13.48 -2.18
C ASP A 580 -12.97 -13.15 -1.17
N ALA A 581 -13.27 -14.07 -0.26
CA ALA A 581 -14.27 -13.84 0.79
C ALA A 581 -13.84 -12.72 1.76
N ARG A 582 -12.53 -12.62 2.09
CA ARG A 582 -11.97 -11.50 2.86
C ARG A 582 -12.15 -10.19 2.10
N GLY A 583 -11.81 -10.16 0.81
CA GLY A 583 -11.99 -9.01 -0.07
C GLY A 583 -13.46 -8.55 -0.15
N PHE A 584 -14.38 -9.50 -0.28
CA PHE A 584 -15.82 -9.25 -0.28
C PHE A 584 -16.31 -8.67 1.05
N LEU A 585 -15.92 -9.26 2.19
CA LEU A 585 -16.25 -8.72 3.51
C LEU A 585 -15.71 -7.29 3.67
N ASN A 586 -14.46 -7.04 3.30
CA ASN A 586 -13.85 -5.72 3.40
C ASN A 586 -14.56 -4.69 2.52
N ASN A 587 -14.97 -5.07 1.30
CA ASN A 587 -15.78 -4.22 0.43
C ASN A 587 -17.14 -3.90 1.07
N VAL A 588 -17.85 -4.91 1.59
CA VAL A 588 -19.14 -4.71 2.25
C VAL A 588 -18.96 -3.84 3.50
N TYR A 589 -17.95 -4.10 4.33
CA TYR A 589 -17.62 -3.30 5.50
C TYR A 589 -17.36 -1.84 5.14
N ALA A 590 -16.54 -1.58 4.13
CA ALA A 590 -16.25 -0.22 3.66
C ALA A 590 -17.51 0.50 3.15
N VAL A 591 -18.40 -0.21 2.46
CA VAL A 591 -19.67 0.34 1.97
C VAL A 591 -20.64 0.63 3.12
N VAL A 592 -20.89 -0.33 4.01
CA VAL A 592 -21.88 -0.18 5.10
C VAL A 592 -21.44 0.79 6.18
N THR A 593 -20.13 1.05 6.31
CA THR A 593 -19.59 2.01 7.26
C THR A 593 -19.29 3.37 6.62
N ALA A 594 -19.54 3.54 5.33
CA ALA A 594 -19.19 4.74 4.58
C ALA A 594 -19.80 6.02 5.17
N ASP A 595 -21.10 5.98 5.52
CA ASP A 595 -21.81 7.10 6.14
C ASP A 595 -21.66 7.15 7.68
N ARG A 596 -20.85 6.23 8.23
CA ARG A 596 -20.61 6.02 9.67
C ARG A 596 -21.86 5.72 10.47
N ASN A 597 -22.95 5.28 9.85
CA ASN A 597 -24.18 4.91 10.54
C ASN A 597 -24.83 3.65 9.95
N VAL A 598 -24.49 2.51 10.53
CA VAL A 598 -25.00 1.21 10.12
C VAL A 598 -26.47 1.02 10.51
N SER A 599 -27.36 0.92 9.53
CA SER A 599 -28.76 0.52 9.70
C SER A 599 -28.90 -0.98 9.93
N SER A 600 -30.08 -1.44 10.38
CA SER A 600 -30.33 -2.88 10.56
C SER A 600 -30.17 -3.69 9.27
N ARG A 601 -30.53 -3.11 8.11
CA ARG A 601 -30.36 -3.76 6.80
C ARG A 601 -28.90 -3.86 6.38
N GLU A 602 -28.11 -2.84 6.69
CA GLU A 602 -26.67 -2.83 6.44
C GLU A 602 -25.93 -3.78 7.38
N LEU A 603 -26.37 -3.89 8.63
CA LEU A 603 -25.88 -4.90 9.56
C LEU A 603 -26.20 -6.31 9.06
N ASP A 604 -27.42 -6.56 8.56
CA ASP A 604 -27.78 -7.85 7.94
C ASP A 604 -26.87 -8.20 6.76
N ARG A 605 -26.57 -7.21 5.94
CA ARG A 605 -25.68 -7.38 4.79
C ARG A 605 -24.24 -7.67 5.25
N LEU A 606 -23.78 -7.00 6.29
CA LEU A 606 -22.46 -7.23 6.87
C LEU A 606 -22.37 -8.63 7.50
N VAL A 607 -23.42 -9.06 8.21
CA VAL A 607 -23.52 -10.43 8.74
C VAL A 607 -23.50 -11.45 7.60
N ALA A 608 -24.27 -11.23 6.53
CA ALA A 608 -24.26 -12.12 5.36
C ALA A 608 -22.88 -12.23 4.71
N ALA A 609 -22.16 -11.12 4.55
CA ALA A 609 -20.78 -11.13 4.06
C ALA A 609 -19.81 -11.83 5.03
N GLY A 610 -20.01 -11.67 6.33
CA GLY A 610 -19.29 -12.41 7.34
C GLY A 610 -19.57 -13.91 7.26
N THR A 611 -20.82 -14.31 6.99
CA THR A 611 -21.21 -15.72 6.81
C THR A 611 -20.53 -16.34 5.59
N GLU A 612 -20.41 -15.62 4.48
CA GLU A 612 -19.64 -16.07 3.30
C GLU A 612 -18.18 -16.38 3.67
N LEU A 613 -17.51 -15.48 4.41
CA LEU A 613 -16.16 -15.70 4.88
C LEU A 613 -16.07 -16.84 5.91
N PHE A 614 -17.01 -16.92 6.84
CA PHE A 614 -17.09 -18.01 7.81
C PHE A 614 -17.17 -19.36 7.10
N ASN A 615 -18.04 -19.50 6.10
CA ASN A 615 -18.20 -20.72 5.32
C ASN A 615 -16.92 -21.08 4.53
N ALA A 616 -16.25 -20.07 3.95
CA ALA A 616 -14.97 -20.25 3.24
C ALA A 616 -13.84 -20.73 4.18
N LEU A 617 -13.87 -20.34 5.46
CA LEU A 617 -12.96 -20.87 6.48
C LEU A 617 -13.38 -22.29 6.90
N GLU A 618 -14.62 -22.46 7.35
CA GLU A 618 -15.13 -23.72 7.90
C GLU A 618 -14.95 -24.90 6.94
N ILE A 619 -15.16 -24.68 5.64
CA ILE A 619 -15.02 -25.72 4.63
C ILE A 619 -13.59 -26.28 4.57
N VAL A 620 -12.56 -25.45 4.82
CA VAL A 620 -11.15 -25.88 4.84
C VAL A 620 -10.91 -26.85 5.99
N TYR A 621 -11.40 -26.52 7.20
CA TYR A 621 -11.25 -27.37 8.38
C TYR A 621 -12.03 -28.68 8.25
N ARG A 622 -13.25 -28.63 7.69
CA ARG A 622 -14.05 -29.83 7.40
C ARG A 622 -13.38 -30.73 6.35
N HIS A 623 -12.68 -30.13 5.39
CA HIS A 623 -11.94 -30.89 4.37
C HIS A 623 -10.68 -31.55 4.94
N ALA A 624 -10.09 -30.96 5.98
CA ALA A 624 -8.84 -31.44 6.55
C ALA A 624 -8.90 -32.92 6.97
N GLU A 625 -10.03 -33.34 7.57
CA GLU A 625 -10.26 -34.72 8.01
C GLU A 625 -10.35 -35.74 6.87
N ARG A 626 -10.58 -35.28 5.63
CA ARG A 626 -10.77 -36.10 4.43
C ARG A 626 -9.60 -36.00 3.45
N ILE A 627 -8.52 -35.32 3.84
CA ILE A 627 -7.32 -35.16 3.02
C ILE A 627 -6.23 -36.08 3.59
N GLU A 628 -5.68 -36.93 2.73
CA GLU A 628 -4.57 -37.82 3.05
C GLU A 628 -3.34 -37.39 2.26
N LEU A 629 -2.35 -36.83 2.94
CA LEU A 629 -1.08 -36.43 2.32
C LEU A 629 -0.08 -37.59 2.34
N ASP A 630 0.73 -37.67 1.29
CA ASP A 630 1.82 -38.64 1.21
C ASP A 630 2.96 -38.30 2.16
N LYS A 631 3.83 -39.28 2.36
CA LYS A 631 4.92 -39.20 3.35
C LYS A 631 5.89 -38.07 3.08
N GLU A 632 6.16 -37.71 1.83
CA GLU A 632 7.11 -36.62 1.53
C GLU A 632 6.48 -35.26 1.82
N LEU A 633 5.19 -35.06 1.49
CA LEU A 633 4.48 -33.84 1.87
C LEU A 633 4.35 -33.67 3.39
N LEU A 634 3.99 -34.73 4.12
CA LEU A 634 3.92 -34.71 5.59
C LEU A 634 5.29 -34.37 6.21
N LYS A 635 6.35 -34.97 5.69
CA LYS A 635 7.73 -34.69 6.11
C LYS A 635 8.15 -33.25 5.84
N ARG A 636 7.79 -32.68 4.68
CA ARG A 636 8.07 -31.27 4.35
C ARG A 636 7.32 -30.29 5.24
N LEU A 637 6.05 -30.59 5.53
CA LEU A 637 5.23 -29.80 6.43
C LEU A 637 5.66 -29.96 7.90
N GLY A 638 6.46 -30.99 8.22
CA GLY A 638 6.92 -31.26 9.59
C GLY A 638 5.80 -31.73 10.52
N VAL A 639 4.80 -32.44 9.99
CA VAL A 639 3.59 -32.85 10.71
C VAL A 639 3.19 -34.30 10.41
N ASP A 640 2.43 -34.90 11.33
CA ASP A 640 1.93 -36.27 11.16
C ASP A 640 0.65 -36.33 10.30
N SER A 641 -0.11 -35.24 10.21
CA SER A 641 -1.35 -35.17 9.43
C SER A 641 -1.71 -33.73 9.05
N TRP A 642 -2.50 -33.56 7.99
CA TRP A 642 -2.99 -32.24 7.58
C TRP A 642 -3.91 -31.59 8.63
N THR A 643 -4.76 -32.38 9.29
CA THR A 643 -5.62 -31.91 10.40
C THR A 643 -4.80 -31.32 11.55
N ALA A 644 -3.60 -31.86 11.83
CA ALA A 644 -2.73 -31.33 12.87
C ALA A 644 -2.19 -29.92 12.56
N VAL A 645 -2.04 -29.56 11.27
CA VAL A 645 -1.58 -28.22 10.84
C VAL A 645 -2.64 -27.16 11.12
N LEU A 646 -3.90 -27.46 10.77
CA LEU A 646 -5.01 -26.52 10.92
C LEU A 646 -5.49 -26.41 12.37
N GLY A 647 -5.41 -27.49 13.14
CA GLY A 647 -5.93 -27.54 14.50
C GLY A 647 -7.46 -27.61 14.53
N LYS A 648 -8.05 -27.24 15.69
CA LYS A 648 -9.50 -27.28 15.88
C LYS A 648 -10.14 -25.98 15.42
N PHE A 649 -11.25 -26.09 14.69
CA PHE A 649 -12.06 -24.94 14.30
C PHE A 649 -13.05 -24.59 15.41
N GLU A 650 -12.72 -23.59 16.22
CA GLU A 650 -13.55 -23.10 17.34
C GLU A 650 -14.21 -21.74 17.03
N PHE A 651 -14.06 -21.26 15.79
CA PHE A 651 -14.65 -20.01 15.36
C PHE A 651 -16.17 -20.14 15.24
N VAL A 652 -16.90 -19.09 15.65
CA VAL A 652 -18.37 -19.08 15.65
C VAL A 652 -18.91 -18.25 14.48
N PRO A 653 -20.09 -18.59 13.94
CA PRO A 653 -20.70 -17.83 12.86
C PRO A 653 -21.05 -16.40 13.31
N PRO A 654 -20.98 -15.41 12.40
CA PRO A 654 -21.37 -14.05 12.71
C PRO A 654 -22.90 -13.95 12.83
N THR A 655 -23.34 -13.14 13.79
CA THR A 655 -24.73 -12.78 14.05
C THR A 655 -24.82 -11.28 14.32
N ARG A 656 -26.04 -10.73 14.35
CA ARG A 656 -26.24 -9.32 14.71
C ARG A 656 -25.66 -8.98 16.09
N ASP A 657 -25.73 -9.93 17.02
CA ASP A 657 -25.37 -9.70 18.42
C ASP A 657 -23.85 -9.78 18.66
N ASN A 658 -23.13 -10.60 17.87
CA ASN A 658 -21.69 -10.79 18.05
C ASN A 658 -20.81 -10.07 17.02
N MET A 659 -21.37 -9.44 15.98
CA MET A 659 -20.62 -8.91 14.82
C MET A 659 -19.41 -8.05 15.20
N ASN A 660 -19.54 -7.17 16.20
CA ASN A 660 -18.44 -6.30 16.63
C ASN A 660 -17.27 -7.08 17.26
N GLU A 661 -17.56 -8.08 18.10
CA GLU A 661 -16.50 -8.92 18.67
C GLU A 661 -15.95 -9.89 17.63
N TRP A 662 -16.80 -10.38 16.72
CA TRP A 662 -16.43 -11.24 15.61
C TRP A 662 -15.40 -10.56 14.68
N LEU A 663 -15.63 -9.30 14.32
CA LEU A 663 -14.71 -8.51 13.49
C LEU A 663 -13.33 -8.30 14.13
N LYS A 664 -13.22 -8.32 15.46
CA LYS A 664 -11.93 -8.15 16.15
C LYS A 664 -11.03 -9.38 16.06
N VAL A 665 -11.61 -10.56 15.84
CA VAL A 665 -10.89 -11.84 15.91
C VAL A 665 -10.80 -12.54 14.55
N VAL A 666 -11.65 -12.18 13.58
CA VAL A 666 -11.72 -12.86 12.28
C VAL A 666 -10.37 -12.85 11.55
N ASP A 667 -9.63 -11.74 11.57
CA ASP A 667 -8.35 -11.63 10.86
C ASP A 667 -7.34 -12.70 11.33
N SER A 668 -7.29 -13.03 12.62
CA SER A 668 -6.39 -14.10 13.10
C SER A 668 -6.74 -15.48 12.55
N TRP A 669 -8.03 -15.77 12.35
CA TRP A 669 -8.48 -17.04 11.75
C TRP A 669 -8.22 -17.08 10.25
N ILE A 670 -8.42 -15.94 9.57
CA ILE A 670 -8.07 -15.78 8.15
C ILE A 670 -6.58 -16.02 7.97
N ASP A 671 -5.74 -15.30 8.70
CA ASP A 671 -4.29 -15.33 8.53
C ASP A 671 -3.75 -16.72 8.89
N ALA A 672 -4.23 -17.36 9.96
CA ALA A 672 -3.85 -18.74 10.29
C ALA A 672 -4.21 -19.73 9.16
N THR A 673 -5.45 -19.69 8.67
CA THR A 673 -5.93 -20.60 7.61
C THR A 673 -5.21 -20.36 6.30
N TYR A 674 -5.04 -19.09 5.92
CA TYR A 674 -4.32 -18.66 4.72
C TYR A 674 -2.84 -19.08 4.77
N ASN A 675 -2.18 -18.93 5.92
CA ASN A 675 -0.79 -19.35 6.10
C ASN A 675 -0.63 -20.87 5.97
N SER A 676 -1.51 -21.65 6.61
CA SER A 676 -1.49 -23.11 6.47
C SER A 676 -1.70 -23.55 5.02
N LEU A 677 -2.70 -23.00 4.33
CA LEU A 677 -2.93 -23.29 2.90
C LEU A 677 -1.75 -22.85 2.03
N SER A 678 -1.10 -21.73 2.36
CA SER A 678 0.10 -21.26 1.66
C SER A 678 1.27 -22.23 1.85
N GLN A 679 1.47 -22.77 3.05
CA GLN A 679 2.48 -23.80 3.31
C GLN A 679 2.20 -25.09 2.52
N LEU A 680 0.94 -25.54 2.50
CA LEU A 680 0.54 -26.72 1.71
C LEU A 680 0.77 -26.48 0.21
N ARG A 681 0.40 -25.30 -0.29
CA ARG A 681 0.62 -24.89 -1.67
C ARG A 681 2.10 -24.94 -2.04
N PHE A 682 2.97 -24.24 -1.31
CA PHE A 682 4.39 -24.19 -1.63
C PHE A 682 5.06 -25.56 -1.47
N SER A 683 4.69 -26.34 -0.45
CA SER A 683 5.23 -27.70 -0.27
C SER A 683 4.82 -28.66 -1.39
N SER A 684 3.57 -28.54 -1.86
CA SER A 684 3.06 -29.35 -2.97
C SER A 684 3.67 -28.95 -4.31
N LEU A 685 3.86 -27.66 -4.55
CA LEU A 685 4.55 -27.15 -5.73
C LEU A 685 6.01 -27.62 -5.77
N GLU A 686 6.71 -27.50 -4.64
CA GLU A 686 8.10 -27.92 -4.50
C GLU A 686 8.26 -29.43 -4.77
N GLU A 687 7.45 -30.27 -4.13
CA GLU A 687 7.51 -31.73 -4.33
C GLU A 687 7.10 -32.14 -5.75
N LEU A 688 6.13 -31.44 -6.34
CA LEU A 688 5.74 -31.65 -7.74
C LEU A 688 6.92 -31.41 -8.67
N LEU A 689 7.60 -30.28 -8.56
CA LEU A 689 8.71 -29.93 -9.45
C LEU A 689 9.94 -30.80 -9.23
N LEU A 690 10.23 -31.19 -7.99
CA LEU A 690 11.32 -32.13 -7.70
C LEU A 690 11.02 -33.52 -8.26
N THR A 691 9.77 -33.97 -8.17
CA THR A 691 9.33 -35.23 -8.76
C THR A 691 9.48 -35.20 -10.28
N GLU A 692 9.06 -34.10 -10.91
CA GLU A 692 9.23 -33.89 -12.34
C GLU A 692 10.71 -33.87 -12.75
N ALA A 693 11.57 -33.22 -11.97
CA ALA A 693 13.02 -33.23 -12.20
C ALA A 693 13.61 -34.65 -12.12
N LYS A 694 13.17 -35.48 -11.17
CA LYS A 694 13.58 -36.89 -11.07
C LYS A 694 13.14 -37.67 -12.31
N ILE A 695 11.89 -37.50 -12.74
CA ILE A 695 11.33 -38.16 -13.92
C ILE A 695 12.08 -37.75 -15.18
N LEU A 696 12.33 -36.45 -15.36
CA LEU A 696 13.13 -35.90 -16.44
C LEU A 696 14.51 -36.59 -16.50
N ASN A 697 15.20 -36.66 -15.36
CA ASN A 697 16.52 -37.28 -15.27
C ASN A 697 16.47 -38.79 -15.60
N TRP A 698 15.48 -39.53 -15.11
CA TRP A 698 15.35 -40.96 -15.44
C TRP A 698 15.01 -41.21 -16.91
N THR A 699 14.24 -40.32 -17.53
CA THR A 699 13.85 -40.45 -18.93
C THR A 699 14.99 -40.08 -19.88
N LEU A 700 15.78 -39.04 -19.57
CA LEU A 700 16.88 -38.58 -20.41
C LEU A 700 18.21 -39.30 -20.12
N ASP A 701 18.54 -39.53 -18.84
CA ASP A 701 19.73 -40.26 -18.41
C ASP A 701 19.36 -41.67 -17.91
N LYS A 702 19.31 -42.62 -18.86
CA LYS A 702 18.95 -44.02 -18.64
C LYS A 702 19.94 -44.82 -17.76
N LYS A 703 20.98 -44.19 -17.21
CA LYS A 703 21.96 -44.85 -16.32
C LYS A 703 21.39 -45.09 -14.92
N SER A 704 20.51 -44.21 -14.45
CA SER A 704 19.83 -44.34 -13.15
C SER A 704 18.62 -45.26 -13.21
N LYS A 705 18.49 -46.18 -12.23
CA LYS A 705 17.32 -47.05 -12.12
C LYS A 705 16.21 -46.33 -11.34
N PRO A 706 14.99 -46.20 -11.88
CA PRO A 706 13.88 -45.58 -11.17
C PRO A 706 13.49 -46.38 -9.92
N GLU A 707 13.27 -45.70 -8.80
CA GLU A 707 12.72 -46.27 -7.57
C GLU A 707 11.17 -46.28 -7.63
N PRO A 708 10.46 -47.04 -6.76
CA PRO A 708 9.01 -46.95 -6.66
C PRO A 708 8.57 -45.64 -5.97
N ALA A 709 7.42 -45.10 -6.38
CA ALA A 709 6.85 -43.90 -5.77
C ALA A 709 6.42 -44.13 -4.31
N SER A 710 6.45 -43.07 -3.50
CA SER A 710 6.13 -43.08 -2.06
C SER A 710 4.65 -43.30 -1.73
N GLY A 711 3.77 -43.22 -2.73
CA GLY A 711 2.31 -43.38 -2.62
C GLY A 711 1.56 -42.07 -2.87
N ARG A 712 0.38 -42.15 -3.48
CA ARG A 712 -0.41 -40.99 -3.91
C ARG A 712 -1.09 -40.27 -2.73
N SER A 713 -1.09 -38.94 -2.77
CA SER A 713 -1.94 -38.08 -1.94
C SER A 713 -3.39 -38.05 -2.43
N PHE A 714 -4.35 -37.95 -1.51
CA PHE A 714 -5.78 -37.85 -1.80
C PHE A 714 -6.39 -36.57 -1.23
N VAL A 715 -7.13 -35.87 -2.06
CA VAL A 715 -7.91 -34.69 -1.67
C VAL A 715 -9.39 -34.88 -1.96
N VAL A 716 -10.20 -34.12 -1.24
CA VAL A 716 -11.62 -33.95 -1.52
C VAL A 716 -11.83 -33.38 -2.93
N LYS A 717 -12.96 -33.70 -3.57
CA LYS A 717 -13.32 -33.16 -4.90
C LYS A 717 -14.30 -32.00 -4.84
N ASP A 718 -15.02 -31.88 -3.72
CA ASP A 718 -16.04 -30.88 -3.42
C ASP A 718 -15.44 -29.63 -2.77
N TYR A 719 -14.45 -28.99 -3.41
CA TYR A 719 -13.89 -27.71 -2.95
C TYR A 719 -14.19 -26.56 -3.93
N PRO A 720 -14.16 -25.30 -3.45
CA PRO A 720 -14.39 -24.13 -4.29
C PRO A 720 -13.43 -24.10 -5.49
N LYS A 721 -13.94 -23.81 -6.69
CA LYS A 721 -13.16 -23.73 -7.93
C LYS A 721 -13.16 -22.29 -8.46
N ILE A 722 -12.47 -21.41 -7.73
CA ILE A 722 -12.35 -20.02 -8.14
C ILE A 722 -11.34 -19.97 -9.30
N THR A 723 -11.70 -19.49 -10.47
CA THR A 723 -10.76 -19.17 -11.56
C THR A 723 -10.82 -17.66 -11.78
N PRO A 724 -9.80 -17.02 -12.38
CA PRO A 724 -9.87 -15.59 -12.67
C PRO A 724 -11.21 -15.21 -13.35
N GLY A 725 -11.90 -14.22 -12.79
CA GLY A 725 -13.23 -13.76 -13.22
C GLY A 725 -14.43 -14.42 -12.51
N LYS A 726 -14.21 -15.46 -11.69
CA LYS A 726 -15.27 -16.13 -10.89
C LYS A 726 -15.32 -15.67 -9.44
N GLU A 727 -14.56 -14.65 -9.09
CA GLU A 727 -14.55 -14.02 -7.77
C GLU A 727 -15.92 -13.42 -7.39
N ARG A 728 -16.15 -13.23 -6.09
CA ARG A 728 -17.37 -12.60 -5.57
C ARG A 728 -17.50 -11.18 -6.13
N GLN A 729 -18.71 -10.82 -6.56
CA GLN A 729 -18.96 -9.51 -7.15
C GLN A 729 -18.89 -8.40 -6.09
N LEU A 730 -17.91 -7.50 -6.24
CA LEU A 730 -17.74 -6.35 -5.35
C LEU A 730 -18.71 -5.22 -5.71
N GLN A 731 -19.21 -4.50 -4.69
CA GLN A 731 -19.95 -3.27 -4.93
C GLN A 731 -18.97 -2.17 -5.32
N LYS A 732 -19.17 -1.63 -6.54
CA LYS A 732 -18.27 -0.63 -7.13
C LYS A 732 -18.66 0.81 -6.87
N ARG A 733 -19.90 1.07 -6.44
CA ARG A 733 -20.42 2.43 -6.21
C ARG A 733 -21.29 2.47 -4.98
N LEU A 734 -21.14 3.51 -4.19
CA LEU A 734 -22.01 3.81 -3.05
C LEU A 734 -23.44 4.15 -3.49
N GLY A 735 -24.43 3.92 -2.62
CA GLY A 735 -25.81 4.32 -2.87
C GLY A 735 -25.95 5.84 -2.95
N LEU A 736 -27.04 6.36 -3.53
CA LEU A 736 -27.22 7.81 -3.67
C LEU A 736 -27.18 8.55 -2.33
N TRP A 737 -27.76 7.94 -1.29
CA TRP A 737 -27.74 8.48 0.06
C TRP A 737 -26.33 8.48 0.67
N ASP A 738 -25.63 7.35 0.59
CA ASP A 738 -24.26 7.23 1.10
C ASP A 738 -23.34 8.22 0.39
N ARG A 739 -23.47 8.37 -0.94
CA ARG A 739 -22.72 9.36 -1.72
C ARG A 739 -23.04 10.79 -1.30
N PHE A 740 -24.29 11.08 -0.98
CA PHE A 740 -24.68 12.37 -0.42
C PHE A 740 -24.07 12.59 0.97
N GLN A 741 -24.08 11.58 1.84
CA GLN A 741 -23.51 11.66 3.18
C GLN A 741 -21.98 11.74 3.19
N THR A 742 -21.30 11.05 2.28
CA THR A 742 -19.84 11.06 2.16
C THR A 742 -19.31 12.15 1.24
N ALA A 743 -20.19 12.91 0.59
CA ALA A 743 -19.83 13.84 -0.49
C ALA A 743 -19.03 13.17 -1.62
N ASP A 744 -19.33 11.89 -1.91
CA ASP A 744 -18.65 11.10 -2.95
C ASP A 744 -19.09 11.52 -4.38
N GLY A 745 -18.26 12.41 -4.94
CA GLY A 745 -18.41 12.99 -6.25
C GLY A 745 -18.93 14.43 -6.22
N LEU A 746 -18.73 15.14 -7.34
CA LEU A 746 -19.00 16.58 -7.44
C LEU A 746 -20.47 16.94 -7.18
N VAL A 747 -21.42 16.21 -7.77
CA VAL A 747 -22.85 16.50 -7.61
C VAL A 747 -23.35 16.22 -6.19
N PRO A 748 -23.13 15.03 -5.58
CA PRO A 748 -23.50 14.79 -4.20
C PRO A 748 -22.81 15.76 -3.22
N GLY A 749 -21.54 16.10 -3.45
CA GLY A 749 -20.81 17.09 -2.65
C GLY A 749 -21.43 18.49 -2.69
N ILE A 750 -21.75 19.01 -3.89
CA ILE A 750 -22.41 20.33 -4.03
C ILE A 750 -23.79 20.32 -3.35
N LEU A 751 -24.57 19.25 -3.51
CA LEU A 751 -25.89 19.14 -2.90
C LEU A 751 -25.78 19.12 -1.37
N ARG A 752 -24.86 18.31 -0.82
CA ARG A 752 -24.59 18.23 0.64
C ARG A 752 -24.16 19.58 1.18
N PHE A 753 -23.24 20.27 0.49
CA PHE A 753 -22.79 21.60 0.89
C PHE A 753 -23.92 22.63 0.87
N SER A 754 -24.75 22.63 -0.18
CA SER A 754 -25.87 23.58 -0.32
C SER A 754 -26.93 23.39 0.76
N ILE A 755 -27.35 22.13 1.00
CA ILE A 755 -28.35 21.80 2.03
C ILE A 755 -27.80 22.11 3.42
N SER A 756 -26.59 21.67 3.73
CA SER A 756 -25.98 21.93 5.03
C SER A 756 -25.81 23.43 5.28
N SER A 757 -25.31 24.20 4.31
CA SER A 757 -25.13 25.65 4.44
C SER A 757 -26.46 26.39 4.62
N ALA A 758 -27.53 25.96 3.93
CA ALA A 758 -28.86 26.55 4.10
C ALA A 758 -29.41 26.34 5.53
N ILE A 759 -29.18 25.16 6.12
CA ILE A 759 -29.59 24.86 7.50
C ILE A 759 -28.80 25.74 8.49
N ILE A 760 -27.47 25.86 8.35
CA ILE A 760 -26.66 26.76 9.21
C ILE A 760 -27.13 28.20 9.07
N GLY A 761 -27.35 28.67 7.83
CA GLY A 761 -27.84 30.03 7.57
C GLY A 761 -29.18 30.30 8.25
N GLY A 762 -30.10 29.33 8.22
CA GLY A 762 -31.37 29.40 8.93
C GLY A 762 -31.21 29.45 10.45
N ILE A 763 -30.29 28.65 11.02
CA ILE A 763 -29.98 28.67 12.46
C ILE A 763 -29.40 30.03 12.86
N LEU A 764 -28.42 30.54 12.11
CA LEU A 764 -27.82 31.85 12.36
C LEU A 764 -28.88 32.96 12.29
N TYR A 765 -29.69 32.99 11.24
CA TYR A 765 -30.79 33.95 11.09
C TYR A 765 -31.79 33.87 12.26
N SER A 766 -32.18 32.66 12.66
CA SER A 766 -33.07 32.45 13.81
C SER A 766 -32.44 32.98 15.10
N THR A 767 -31.15 32.69 15.35
CA THR A 767 -30.45 33.21 16.54
C THR A 767 -30.37 34.74 16.53
N ILE A 768 -30.10 35.37 15.38
CA ILE A 768 -30.11 36.84 15.23
C ILE A 768 -31.50 37.39 15.54
N TYR A 769 -32.54 36.84 14.92
CA TYR A 769 -33.92 37.28 15.09
C TYR A 769 -34.38 37.17 16.55
N TRP A 770 -34.04 36.07 17.22
CA TRP A 770 -34.34 35.88 18.64
C TRP A 770 -33.58 36.85 19.55
N ILE A 771 -32.29 37.11 19.26
CA ILE A 771 -31.51 38.13 19.98
C ILE A 771 -32.09 39.53 19.80
N LEU A 772 -32.68 39.85 18.65
CA LEU A 772 -33.29 41.16 18.38
C LEU A 772 -34.68 41.33 19.01
N ILE A 773 -35.38 40.23 19.29
CA ILE A 773 -36.74 40.25 19.88
C ILE A 773 -36.72 40.21 21.41
N LEU A 774 -35.74 39.51 21.97
CA LEU A 774 -35.45 39.45 23.40
C LEU A 774 -34.67 40.69 23.85
#